data_AF-A0A7C5NV27-F1
#
_entry.id   AF-A0A7C5NV27-F1
#
_cell.length_a   1.000
_cell.length_b   1.000
_cell.length_c   1.000
_cell.angle_alpha   90.00
_cell.angle_beta   90.00
_cell.angle_gamma   90.00
#
_symmetry.space_group_name_H-M   'P 1'
#
loop_
_entity.id
_entity.type
_entity.pdbx_description
1 polymer ?
#
loop_
_entity_poly.entity_id
_entity_poly.type
_entity_poly.pdbx_seq_one_letter_code
_entity_poly.pdbx_strand_id
1 'polypeptide(L)'
;LSNNAPGGGGNDLALDDIRVTQTFCDHDSDGIADYLDLDSDNDGIPDNIEAQTTQDYTPPSGVEDDRGVDTAYNGVSLTPVDTDSDGVPDFIDTDSDNDGTPDINESGLANHSGDIGENGLYNTLELSDDYNNTQGKAYDKINSIFKLIDSDNDTLYNGSNASPMGIDFDYRDDNNSSRPIFSINNISKTEGDSGTKLFRFKIHLTEIPADLDESSTMSYIVRSPLQNELSSSIHDIATDGEDFIGKEETITIQEGVYDYYIDVNVTGDKKVEKDEEFVVDITDINFVNKGINSKGIGVIVNDDLDIKVERDNSKFKKPKDSSFYTQISGRDFNYSIASYKETDSANPLSDMTFKVKLYNSDNDSIEMVDYIYFDNNKSRVVENNSSDLNISKAIKDAYFKIYYIKDENGTILHGNYTSDYNKTLGSNNNHEFTIEEASDHFSIRPEKIITTIKDLNENNNTITYTDNPLNLVAGYPYIIEANATLYDNNQTTAQSYTTSDINSTLIFNTNGSCNDEDNKTLNYAFTNGSFESNISNSNVGNYLLDINDSEWTKIDQDSDNLGCILNSSENTPDSDGKVGCNIEVKSKLELDFRPYSFDITNTILKNANGSNKDYLYMSDLTLSKDMGVAIDTDIIAKGFYEETLSNFTKNCVAQDVLLSLDYNASFKNIDGSNEIKSIKKHNVKPQQIINFNDDTNTNVLGFNKTISISSDKFLDENNGSMNINIVYNMQKLFNEPTNPIKVNFLSLDLNTSNLEAKIEGEEKEPIGKGDINEERTFYYAKVASSLEHYPPTNKTSINT
;
A
#
# COMPACT_ATOMS: atom_id res chain seq x y z
N LEU A 1 -77.97 17.56 20.11
CA LEU A 1 -77.98 18.95 19.60
C LEU A 1 -79.42 19.46 19.53
N SER A 2 -79.69 20.69 19.98
CA SER A 2 -81.00 21.35 19.81
C SER A 2 -81.00 22.17 18.52
N ASN A 3 -82.00 21.98 17.65
CA ASN A 3 -82.20 22.80 16.46
C ASN A 3 -82.64 24.23 16.87
N ASN A 4 -81.86 25.24 16.49
CA ASN A 4 -82.04 26.65 16.85
C ASN A 4 -82.43 27.54 15.64
N ALA A 5 -83.15 27.02 14.64
CA ALA A 5 -83.65 27.83 13.53
C ALA A 5 -85.20 27.84 13.44
N PRO A 6 -85.86 29.01 13.53
CA PRO A 6 -87.29 29.15 13.31
C PRO A 6 -87.59 29.44 11.82
N GLY A 7 -88.18 28.48 11.13
CA GLY A 7 -88.84 28.65 9.82
C GLY A 7 -88.37 27.63 8.77
N GLY A 8 -89.20 26.93 8.02
CA GLY A 8 -90.66 26.85 8.01
C GLY A 8 -91.15 25.73 7.08
N GLY A 9 -92.33 25.17 7.39
CA GLY A 9 -93.31 24.69 6.41
C GLY A 9 -93.03 23.51 5.48
N GLY A 10 -91.88 22.83 5.51
CA GLY A 10 -91.57 21.67 4.66
C GLY A 10 -91.37 20.37 5.45
N ASN A 11 -91.94 19.26 4.98
CA ASN A 11 -91.55 17.90 5.41
C ASN A 11 -90.27 17.52 4.66
N ASP A 12 -89.15 18.11 5.04
CA ASP A 12 -87.84 17.73 4.50
C ASP A 12 -87.11 16.88 5.55
N LEU A 13 -86.66 15.68 5.15
CA LEU A 13 -85.78 14.83 5.95
C LEU A 13 -84.37 15.42 5.87
N ALA A 14 -83.94 16.16 6.90
CA ALA A 14 -82.55 16.57 7.04
C ALA A 14 -81.78 15.47 7.76
N LEU A 15 -80.90 14.78 7.04
CA LEU A 15 -79.83 13.97 7.62
C LEU A 15 -78.65 14.91 7.85
N ASP A 16 -78.34 15.17 9.12
CA ASP A 16 -77.20 15.96 9.56
C ASP A 16 -76.46 15.13 10.63
N ASP A 17 -75.14 15.26 10.73
CA ASP A 17 -74.29 14.46 11.63
C ASP A 17 -74.27 12.92 11.39
N ILE A 18 -74.35 12.45 10.13
CA ILE A 18 -74.07 11.04 9.83
C ILE A 18 -72.56 10.78 9.93
N ARG A 19 -72.16 9.97 10.92
CA ARG A 19 -70.84 9.33 10.97
C ARG A 19 -71.00 7.86 10.60
N VAL A 20 -70.42 7.46 9.47
CA VAL A 20 -70.19 6.05 9.14
C VAL A 20 -68.78 5.74 9.61
N THR A 21 -68.67 4.94 10.66
CA THR A 21 -67.39 4.37 11.11
C THR A 21 -67.44 2.88 10.85
N GLN A 22 -66.45 2.39 10.10
CA GLN A 22 -66.15 0.98 10.02
C GLN A 22 -65.47 0.61 11.35
N THR A 23 -66.14 -0.19 12.16
CA THR A 23 -65.49 -0.94 13.25
C THR A 23 -65.02 -2.24 12.65
N PHE A 24 -63.72 -2.46 12.67
CA PHE A 24 -63.14 -3.76 12.42
C PHE A 24 -63.31 -4.63 13.67
N CYS A 25 -63.12 -5.94 13.53
CA CYS A 25 -62.96 -6.81 14.70
C CYS A 25 -61.62 -6.46 15.38
N ASP A 26 -61.63 -6.53 16.70
CA ASP A 26 -60.59 -6.12 17.66
C ASP A 26 -60.93 -6.95 18.91
N HIS A 27 -60.42 -8.20 18.96
CA HIS A 27 -60.89 -9.23 19.89
C HIS A 27 -60.42 -8.96 21.32
N ASP A 28 -59.16 -8.61 21.51
CA ASP A 28 -58.59 -8.23 22.80
C ASP A 28 -58.87 -6.77 23.25
N SER A 29 -59.38 -5.93 22.35
CA SER A 29 -59.67 -4.51 22.60
C SER A 29 -58.45 -3.64 22.89
N ASP A 30 -57.28 -3.97 22.34
CA ASP A 30 -56.05 -3.18 22.47
C ASP A 30 -56.05 -1.93 21.56
N GLY A 31 -56.97 -1.87 20.59
CA GLY A 31 -57.18 -0.77 19.66
C GLY A 31 -56.53 -0.96 18.28
N ILE A 32 -55.87 -2.09 18.06
CA ILE A 32 -55.47 -2.66 16.78
C ILE A 32 -56.62 -3.56 16.32
N ALA A 33 -56.75 -3.76 15.02
CA ALA A 33 -57.82 -4.58 14.48
C ALA A 33 -57.25 -5.94 14.11
N ASP A 34 -57.94 -7.07 14.39
CA ASP A 34 -57.44 -8.45 14.21
C ASP A 34 -56.73 -8.68 12.85
N TYR A 35 -57.16 -8.03 11.77
CA TYR A 35 -56.52 -8.19 10.44
C TYR A 35 -55.15 -7.49 10.30
N LEU A 36 -54.77 -6.68 11.28
CA LEU A 36 -53.49 -5.97 11.47
C LEU A 36 -52.84 -6.35 12.79
N ASP A 37 -53.47 -7.20 13.59
CA ASP A 37 -52.91 -7.71 14.82
C ASP A 37 -52.01 -8.91 14.51
N LEU A 38 -50.97 -9.11 15.31
CA LEU A 38 -50.09 -10.26 15.22
C LEU A 38 -50.37 -11.29 16.32
N ASP A 39 -51.21 -10.95 17.30
CA ASP A 39 -51.58 -11.73 18.49
C ASP A 39 -52.98 -11.25 18.94
N SER A 40 -54.02 -11.65 18.18
CA SER A 40 -55.36 -11.06 18.18
C SER A 40 -56.12 -11.22 19.50
N ASP A 41 -55.77 -12.18 20.35
CA ASP A 41 -56.33 -12.36 21.68
C ASP A 41 -55.32 -12.07 22.82
N ASN A 42 -54.12 -11.63 22.46
CA ASN A 42 -53.08 -11.11 23.34
C ASN A 42 -52.61 -12.12 24.39
N ASP A 43 -52.54 -13.39 23.99
CA ASP A 43 -52.12 -14.51 24.81
C ASP A 43 -50.59 -14.75 24.75
N GLY A 44 -49.90 -14.07 23.83
CA GLY A 44 -48.45 -14.12 23.64
C GLY A 44 -47.96 -15.09 22.57
N ILE A 45 -48.84 -15.90 21.99
CA ILE A 45 -48.56 -16.75 20.85
C ILE A 45 -49.01 -15.99 19.59
N PRO A 46 -48.15 -15.81 18.57
CA PRO A 46 -48.58 -15.05 17.40
C PRO A 46 -49.56 -15.79 16.50
N ASP A 47 -50.57 -15.09 15.97
CA ASP A 47 -51.63 -15.61 15.09
C ASP A 47 -51.10 -16.48 13.93
N ASN A 48 -49.91 -16.15 13.43
CA ASN A 48 -49.31 -16.88 12.30
C ASN A 48 -48.91 -18.32 12.67
N ILE A 49 -48.55 -18.53 13.93
CA ILE A 49 -48.23 -19.83 14.52
C ILE A 49 -49.54 -20.60 14.73
N GLU A 50 -50.53 -19.97 15.34
CA GLU A 50 -51.79 -20.61 15.75
C GLU A 50 -52.72 -20.88 14.57
N ALA A 51 -52.69 -20.05 13.53
CA ALA A 51 -53.47 -20.30 12.32
C ALA A 51 -53.03 -21.56 11.53
N GLN A 52 -51.96 -22.25 11.94
CA GLN A 52 -51.40 -23.44 11.30
C GLN A 52 -51.24 -24.60 12.28
N THR A 53 -51.16 -25.82 11.77
CA THR A 53 -50.82 -26.98 12.62
C THR A 53 -49.33 -26.95 12.96
N THR A 54 -48.96 -27.36 14.16
CA THR A 54 -47.56 -27.41 14.61
C THR A 54 -46.69 -28.28 13.68
N GLN A 55 -47.24 -29.41 13.20
CA GLN A 55 -46.55 -30.36 12.31
C GLN A 55 -46.24 -29.81 10.92
N ASP A 56 -47.18 -29.08 10.31
CA ASP A 56 -47.05 -28.57 8.93
C ASP A 56 -46.78 -27.05 8.90
N TYR A 57 -46.32 -26.50 10.03
CA TYR A 57 -46.06 -25.08 10.17
C TYR A 57 -45.06 -24.59 9.11
N THR A 58 -45.50 -23.62 8.32
CA THR A 58 -44.68 -22.99 7.27
C THR A 58 -44.40 -21.54 7.67
N PRO A 59 -43.15 -21.16 8.00
CA PRO A 59 -42.84 -19.78 8.32
C PRO A 59 -42.93 -18.89 7.07
N PRO A 60 -43.34 -17.62 7.20
CA PRO A 60 -43.36 -16.65 6.12
C PRO A 60 -41.97 -16.49 5.50
N SER A 61 -41.93 -16.29 4.20
CA SER A 61 -40.70 -16.05 3.46
C SER A 61 -40.15 -14.63 3.65
N GLY A 62 -41.00 -13.67 4.02
CA GLY A 62 -40.72 -12.24 4.01
C GLY A 62 -40.85 -11.62 2.61
N VAL A 63 -41.46 -12.35 1.66
CA VAL A 63 -41.67 -11.91 0.28
C VAL A 63 -43.15 -12.06 -0.05
N GLU A 64 -43.80 -10.97 -0.44
CA GLU A 64 -45.21 -10.93 -0.79
C GLU A 64 -45.45 -11.17 -2.29
N ASP A 65 -46.61 -11.75 -2.64
CA ASP A 65 -47.11 -11.83 -4.00
C ASP A 65 -47.86 -10.54 -4.43
N ASP A 66 -48.35 -10.49 -5.67
CA ASP A 66 -49.06 -9.33 -6.24
C ASP A 66 -50.35 -8.94 -5.48
N ARG A 67 -50.80 -9.72 -4.49
CA ARG A 67 -51.95 -9.45 -3.63
C ARG A 67 -51.56 -9.01 -2.22
N GLY A 68 -50.27 -9.00 -1.89
CA GLY A 68 -49.77 -8.71 -0.54
C GLY A 68 -49.81 -9.93 0.40
N VAL A 69 -49.91 -11.16 -0.14
CA VAL A 69 -49.84 -12.39 0.67
C VAL A 69 -48.44 -12.95 0.60
N ASP A 70 -47.86 -13.38 1.73
CA ASP A 70 -46.53 -14.00 1.73
C ASP A 70 -46.48 -15.22 0.79
N THR A 71 -45.44 -15.28 -0.04
CA THR A 71 -45.25 -16.31 -1.06
C THR A 71 -45.09 -17.72 -0.48
N ALA A 72 -44.74 -17.86 0.80
CA ALA A 72 -44.73 -19.13 1.52
C ALA A 72 -46.10 -19.81 1.52
N TYR A 73 -47.19 -19.04 1.49
CA TYR A 73 -48.55 -19.54 1.49
C TYR A 73 -49.10 -19.83 0.08
N ASN A 74 -48.23 -19.81 -0.94
CA ASN A 74 -48.56 -20.05 -2.36
C ASN A 74 -49.77 -19.23 -2.86
N GLY A 75 -50.00 -18.07 -2.22
CA GLY A 75 -51.09 -17.20 -2.58
C GLY A 75 -52.49 -17.77 -2.29
N VAL A 76 -52.60 -18.68 -1.33
CA VAL A 76 -53.86 -19.16 -0.76
C VAL A 76 -53.91 -18.67 0.69
N SER A 77 -55.08 -18.27 1.19
CA SER A 77 -55.24 -17.99 2.62
C SER A 77 -55.02 -19.28 3.43
N LEU A 78 -54.45 -19.15 4.62
CA LEU A 78 -54.43 -20.24 5.59
C LEU A 78 -55.88 -20.64 5.94
N THR A 79 -56.06 -21.91 6.30
CA THR A 79 -57.28 -22.36 6.99
C THR A 79 -56.91 -22.42 8.46
N PRO A 80 -57.40 -21.48 9.29
CA PRO A 80 -57.07 -21.46 10.71
C PRO A 80 -57.38 -22.81 11.37
N VAL A 81 -56.51 -23.22 12.29
CA VAL A 81 -56.71 -24.41 13.12
C VAL A 81 -57.75 -24.09 14.19
N ASP A 82 -58.48 -25.13 14.58
CA ASP A 82 -59.48 -25.16 15.65
C ASP A 82 -59.22 -26.51 16.36
N THR A 83 -58.35 -26.47 17.36
CA THR A 83 -57.73 -27.65 17.98
C THR A 83 -58.75 -28.48 18.76
N ASP A 84 -59.58 -27.85 19.58
CA ASP A 84 -60.62 -28.51 20.37
C ASP A 84 -61.95 -28.74 19.61
N SER A 85 -62.07 -28.15 18.41
CA SER A 85 -63.27 -28.21 17.55
C SER A 85 -64.52 -27.58 18.16
N ASP A 86 -64.39 -26.55 18.99
CA ASP A 86 -65.53 -25.81 19.56
C ASP A 86 -66.12 -24.75 18.60
N GLY A 87 -65.39 -24.44 17.52
CA GLY A 87 -65.78 -23.50 16.49
C GLY A 87 -65.15 -22.11 16.62
N VAL A 88 -64.29 -21.88 17.60
CA VAL A 88 -63.37 -20.75 17.71
C VAL A 88 -62.00 -21.21 17.19
N PRO A 89 -61.42 -20.53 16.19
CA PRO A 89 -60.07 -20.85 15.75
C PRO A 89 -59.02 -20.43 16.78
N ASP A 90 -57.95 -21.21 16.90
CA ASP A 90 -56.91 -21.06 17.92
C ASP A 90 -56.35 -19.62 18.05
N PHE A 91 -56.11 -18.90 16.94
CA PHE A 91 -55.56 -17.53 16.96
C PHE A 91 -56.44 -16.46 17.64
N ILE A 92 -57.66 -16.82 18.06
CA ILE A 92 -58.55 -15.97 18.87
C ILE A 92 -59.20 -16.77 20.01
N ASP A 93 -58.68 -17.97 20.30
CA ASP A 93 -59.14 -18.82 21.37
C ASP A 93 -58.12 -18.80 22.52
N THR A 94 -58.54 -18.31 23.67
CA THR A 94 -57.65 -18.14 24.82
C THR A 94 -57.30 -19.44 25.56
N ASP A 95 -57.82 -20.59 25.11
CA ASP A 95 -57.67 -21.94 25.68
C ASP A 95 -57.88 -22.98 24.55
N SER A 96 -56.90 -23.07 23.64
CA SER A 96 -57.00 -23.77 22.34
C SER A 96 -57.28 -25.28 22.44
N ASP A 97 -56.93 -25.92 23.56
CA ASP A 97 -57.23 -27.34 23.81
C ASP A 97 -58.34 -27.58 24.85
N ASN A 98 -58.84 -26.51 25.47
CA ASN A 98 -59.92 -26.51 26.46
C ASN A 98 -59.63 -27.42 27.68
N ASP A 99 -58.36 -27.54 28.06
CA ASP A 99 -57.93 -28.29 29.25
C ASP A 99 -58.26 -27.53 30.56
N GLY A 100 -58.59 -26.24 30.43
CA GLY A 100 -58.95 -25.33 31.52
C GLY A 100 -57.79 -24.47 32.01
N THR A 101 -56.62 -24.58 31.39
CA THR A 101 -55.48 -23.68 31.51
C THR A 101 -55.47 -22.76 30.28
N PRO A 102 -55.42 -21.43 30.46
CA PRO A 102 -55.34 -20.54 29.30
C PRO A 102 -53.97 -20.59 28.62
N ASP A 103 -53.96 -20.51 27.30
CA ASP A 103 -52.78 -20.60 26.41
C ASP A 103 -51.65 -19.63 26.83
N ILE A 104 -51.99 -18.43 27.28
CA ILE A 104 -51.04 -17.46 27.88
C ILE A 104 -50.19 -18.02 29.04
N ASN A 105 -50.68 -19.02 29.76
CA ASN A 105 -49.94 -19.68 30.84
C ASN A 105 -49.14 -20.90 30.35
N GLU A 106 -49.45 -21.39 29.15
CA GLU A 106 -48.89 -22.57 28.50
C GLU A 106 -48.00 -22.25 27.31
N SER A 107 -47.87 -20.99 26.92
CA SER A 107 -46.92 -20.59 25.87
C SER A 107 -45.47 -20.72 26.34
N GLY A 108 -45.21 -20.55 27.65
CA GLY A 108 -43.86 -20.50 28.21
C GLY A 108 -43.06 -19.25 27.84
N LEU A 109 -43.68 -18.30 27.14
CA LEU A 109 -43.07 -17.06 26.72
C LEU A 109 -43.07 -16.07 27.92
N ALA A 110 -41.88 -15.79 28.46
CA ALA A 110 -41.76 -15.13 29.77
C ALA A 110 -42.29 -13.68 29.78
N ASN A 111 -43.19 -13.40 30.75
CA ASN A 111 -43.73 -12.07 31.08
C ASN A 111 -44.36 -11.33 29.88
N HIS A 112 -45.64 -11.62 29.64
CA HIS A 112 -46.63 -10.77 28.95
C HIS A 112 -46.87 -9.42 29.68
N SER A 113 -45.85 -8.89 30.37
CA SER A 113 -45.89 -7.60 31.06
C SER A 113 -45.15 -6.57 30.22
N GLY A 114 -45.89 -5.69 29.57
CA GLY A 114 -45.34 -4.66 28.70
C GLY A 114 -46.46 -3.91 27.99
N ASP A 115 -46.09 -2.85 27.29
CA ASP A 115 -46.99 -2.25 26.31
C ASP A 115 -46.99 -3.14 25.06
N ILE A 116 -48.15 -3.30 24.43
CA ILE A 116 -48.29 -3.93 23.11
C ILE A 116 -47.74 -2.96 22.04
N GLY A 117 -47.06 -3.49 21.03
CA GLY A 117 -46.42 -2.72 19.95
C GLY A 117 -47.41 -2.02 19.00
N GLU A 118 -46.91 -1.44 17.91
CA GLU A 118 -47.76 -0.92 16.83
C GLU A 118 -48.46 -2.04 16.02
N ASN A 119 -48.02 -3.29 16.18
CA ASN A 119 -48.45 -4.45 15.42
C ASN A 119 -49.25 -5.50 16.23
N GLY A 120 -49.56 -5.22 17.50
CA GLY A 120 -50.41 -6.09 18.34
C GLY A 120 -49.68 -7.15 19.14
N LEU A 121 -48.40 -7.41 18.84
CA LEU A 121 -47.57 -8.32 19.63
C LEU A 121 -46.90 -7.62 20.82
N TYR A 122 -46.74 -8.31 21.95
CA TYR A 122 -46.01 -7.77 23.10
C TYR A 122 -44.56 -7.42 22.75
N ASN A 123 -44.13 -6.19 23.05
CA ASN A 123 -42.75 -5.72 22.85
C ASN A 123 -41.64 -6.66 23.41
N THR A 124 -41.94 -7.42 24.46
CA THR A 124 -41.00 -8.40 25.05
C THR A 124 -40.81 -9.65 24.19
N LEU A 125 -41.72 -9.91 23.27
CA LEU A 125 -41.75 -11.06 22.37
C LEU A 125 -41.25 -10.73 20.95
N GLU A 126 -40.79 -9.50 20.74
CA GLU A 126 -40.33 -9.03 19.42
C GLU A 126 -38.81 -8.83 19.32
N LEU A 127 -38.32 -8.78 18.08
CA LEU A 127 -36.98 -8.34 17.73
C LEU A 127 -36.96 -6.87 17.27
N SER A 128 -38.07 -6.43 16.67
CA SER A 128 -38.35 -5.09 16.14
C SER A 128 -39.88 -4.94 16.11
N ASP A 129 -40.39 -3.78 16.53
CA ASP A 129 -41.82 -3.44 16.55
C ASP A 129 -42.27 -3.08 15.11
N ASP A 130 -42.36 -4.13 14.27
CA ASP A 130 -42.77 -4.07 12.87
C ASP A 130 -43.40 -5.41 12.39
N TYR A 131 -43.99 -5.42 11.20
CA TYR A 131 -44.65 -6.62 10.63
C TYR A 131 -43.70 -7.62 9.94
N ASN A 132 -42.38 -7.47 10.02
CA ASN A 132 -41.46 -8.35 9.29
C ASN A 132 -41.24 -9.70 9.99
N ASN A 133 -41.52 -9.80 11.29
CA ASN A 133 -41.36 -11.02 12.08
C ASN A 133 -42.68 -11.43 12.75
N THR A 134 -43.62 -11.94 11.95
CA THR A 134 -44.94 -12.37 12.43
C THR A 134 -44.92 -13.62 13.33
N GLN A 135 -43.73 -14.12 13.69
CA GLN A 135 -43.53 -15.27 14.60
C GLN A 135 -43.09 -14.84 16.00
N GLY A 136 -42.71 -13.57 16.18
CA GLY A 136 -42.11 -13.11 17.42
C GLY A 136 -40.93 -13.98 17.87
N LYS A 137 -40.89 -14.28 19.17
CA LYS A 137 -39.95 -15.20 19.79
C LYS A 137 -40.48 -16.63 19.90
N ALA A 138 -41.73 -16.88 19.54
CA ALA A 138 -42.34 -18.21 19.58
C ALA A 138 -41.67 -19.20 18.61
N TYR A 139 -41.04 -18.71 17.54
CA TYR A 139 -40.35 -19.54 16.56
C TYR A 139 -39.00 -18.97 16.11
N ASP A 140 -37.95 -19.77 16.21
CA ASP A 140 -36.62 -19.47 15.66
C ASP A 140 -36.54 -19.96 14.20
N LYS A 141 -36.76 -19.02 13.28
CA LYS A 141 -36.73 -19.27 11.83
C LYS A 141 -35.38 -19.80 11.32
N ILE A 142 -34.26 -19.46 11.97
CA ILE A 142 -32.92 -19.88 11.52
C ILE A 142 -32.72 -21.37 11.80
N ASN A 143 -33.11 -21.81 13.00
CA ASN A 143 -32.92 -23.18 13.44
C ASN A 143 -34.13 -24.08 13.19
N SER A 144 -35.27 -23.51 12.77
CA SER A 144 -36.56 -24.19 12.61
C SER A 144 -37.03 -24.85 13.91
N ILE A 145 -37.02 -24.07 15.00
CA ILE A 145 -37.30 -24.54 16.38
C ILE A 145 -38.39 -23.68 17.01
N PHE A 146 -39.39 -24.31 17.63
CA PHE A 146 -40.37 -23.64 18.46
C PHE A 146 -39.78 -23.32 19.85
N LYS A 147 -40.17 -22.19 20.43
CA LYS A 147 -39.79 -21.73 21.77
C LYS A 147 -40.97 -21.76 22.74
N LEU A 148 -41.96 -22.58 22.44
CA LEU A 148 -43.11 -22.84 23.29
C LEU A 148 -42.75 -23.90 24.33
N ILE A 149 -43.47 -23.93 25.46
CA ILE A 149 -43.22 -24.94 26.48
C ILE A 149 -43.84 -26.28 26.05
N ASP A 150 -43.12 -27.34 26.40
CA ASP A 150 -43.55 -28.72 26.32
C ASP A 150 -43.19 -29.34 27.67
N SER A 151 -44.18 -29.36 28.57
CA SER A 151 -44.03 -29.77 29.97
C SER A 151 -43.72 -31.26 30.12
N ASP A 152 -44.15 -32.07 29.16
CA ASP A 152 -44.03 -33.52 29.20
C ASP A 152 -42.98 -34.10 28.22
N ASN A 153 -42.41 -33.23 27.37
CA ASN A 153 -41.33 -33.46 26.41
C ASN A 153 -41.63 -34.55 25.38
N ASP A 154 -42.89 -34.72 24.98
CA ASP A 154 -43.26 -35.69 23.96
C ASP A 154 -43.29 -35.10 22.52
N THR A 155 -43.21 -33.78 22.39
CA THR A 155 -43.11 -33.07 21.11
C THR A 155 -41.65 -32.73 20.78
N LEU A 156 -41.25 -33.02 19.54
CA LEU A 156 -39.92 -32.64 19.05
C LEU A 156 -39.84 -31.12 18.98
N TYR A 157 -38.65 -30.57 19.28
CA TYR A 157 -38.39 -29.13 19.28
C TYR A 157 -38.78 -28.39 17.97
N ASN A 158 -38.91 -29.11 16.86
CA ASN A 158 -39.31 -28.59 15.55
C ASN A 158 -40.78 -28.87 15.19
N GLY A 159 -41.57 -29.44 16.09
CA GLY A 159 -42.98 -29.77 15.88
C GLY A 159 -43.24 -30.96 14.94
N SER A 160 -42.22 -31.63 14.41
CA SER A 160 -42.42 -32.55 13.28
C SER A 160 -43.23 -33.82 13.59
N ASN A 161 -43.31 -34.23 14.86
CA ASN A 161 -44.16 -35.31 15.34
C ASN A 161 -45.49 -34.84 15.94
N ALA A 162 -45.79 -33.54 15.87
CA ALA A 162 -46.94 -32.97 16.55
C ALA A 162 -48.27 -33.50 16.00
N SER A 163 -49.23 -33.67 16.90
CA SER A 163 -50.60 -34.10 16.69
C SER A 163 -51.46 -33.45 17.77
N PRO A 164 -52.44 -32.60 17.40
CA PRO A 164 -53.28 -31.89 18.38
C PRO A 164 -53.96 -32.85 19.38
N MET A 165 -54.19 -32.37 20.61
CA MET A 165 -54.77 -33.11 21.73
C MET A 165 -53.97 -34.33 22.20
N GLY A 166 -52.63 -34.33 22.09
CA GLY A 166 -51.86 -35.30 22.86
C GLY A 166 -50.41 -35.58 22.47
N ILE A 167 -49.90 -35.04 21.37
CA ILE A 167 -48.44 -34.87 21.19
C ILE A 167 -48.27 -33.48 20.59
N ASP A 168 -48.39 -32.41 21.37
CA ASP A 168 -48.14 -31.05 20.91
C ASP A 168 -47.43 -30.20 21.98
N PHE A 169 -47.24 -28.91 21.74
CA PHE A 169 -46.86 -27.98 22.83
C PHE A 169 -48.04 -27.77 23.77
N ASP A 170 -47.76 -27.38 25.03
CA ASP A 170 -48.74 -27.39 26.12
C ASP A 170 -50.08 -26.70 25.76
N TYR A 171 -50.07 -25.58 25.03
CA TYR A 171 -51.29 -24.86 24.60
C TYR A 171 -52.22 -25.64 23.65
N ARG A 172 -51.78 -26.80 23.13
CA ARG A 172 -52.55 -27.69 22.24
C ARG A 172 -52.58 -29.13 22.74
N ASP A 173 -52.15 -29.37 23.98
CA ASP A 173 -51.95 -30.69 24.56
C ASP A 173 -52.64 -30.88 25.92
N ASP A 174 -53.77 -31.59 25.88
CA ASP A 174 -54.59 -31.92 27.05
C ASP A 174 -53.93 -32.91 28.06
N ASN A 175 -52.71 -33.40 27.79
CA ASN A 175 -52.01 -34.44 28.56
C ASN A 175 -50.70 -33.99 29.22
N ASN A 176 -50.70 -32.82 29.88
CA ASN A 176 -49.59 -32.25 30.67
C ASN A 176 -49.03 -33.07 31.88
N SER A 177 -49.38 -34.36 32.04
CA SER A 177 -49.09 -35.17 33.24
C SER A 177 -47.95 -36.20 33.15
N SER A 178 -47.16 -36.24 32.07
CA SER A 178 -46.08 -37.24 31.89
C SER A 178 -44.68 -36.75 32.31
N ARG A 179 -44.43 -36.46 33.60
CA ARG A 179 -43.09 -36.03 34.04
C ARG A 179 -41.96 -37.01 33.65
N PRO A 180 -40.79 -36.53 33.18
CA PRO A 180 -39.64 -37.39 32.94
C PRO A 180 -39.09 -38.00 34.24
N ILE A 181 -38.84 -39.31 34.22
CA ILE A 181 -38.45 -40.15 35.37
C ILE A 181 -37.00 -39.90 35.83
N PHE A 182 -36.20 -39.14 35.08
CA PHE A 182 -34.78 -38.96 35.34
C PHE A 182 -34.18 -37.69 34.72
N SER A 183 -33.04 -37.23 35.24
CA SER A 183 -32.31 -36.04 34.80
C SER A 183 -30.79 -36.30 34.80
N ILE A 184 -30.05 -35.65 33.91
CA ILE A 184 -28.58 -35.68 33.84
C ILE A 184 -28.05 -34.24 33.92
N ASN A 185 -26.96 -33.99 34.66
CA ASN A 185 -26.40 -32.64 34.79
C ASN A 185 -25.44 -32.28 33.65
N ASN A 186 -25.24 -30.98 33.41
CA ASN A 186 -24.15 -30.47 32.57
C ASN A 186 -22.88 -30.23 33.39
N ILE A 187 -21.72 -30.22 32.73
CA ILE A 187 -20.40 -30.00 33.35
C ILE A 187 -19.59 -29.05 32.46
N SER A 188 -18.83 -28.15 33.07
CA SER A 188 -17.84 -27.32 32.39
C SER A 188 -16.55 -27.29 33.22
N LYS A 189 -15.40 -27.63 32.61
CA LYS A 189 -14.07 -27.60 33.22
C LYS A 189 -13.00 -27.38 32.16
N THR A 190 -11.82 -26.92 32.56
CA THR A 190 -10.66 -26.85 31.64
C THR A 190 -10.01 -28.21 31.45
N GLU A 191 -9.29 -28.44 30.34
CA GLU A 191 -8.59 -29.70 30.00
C GLU A 191 -7.13 -29.77 30.49
N GLY A 192 -6.42 -28.64 30.51
CA GLY A 192 -5.04 -28.49 30.95
C GLY A 192 -3.99 -28.99 29.95
N ASP A 193 -2.76 -28.50 30.06
CA ASP A 193 -1.68 -28.65 29.06
C ASP A 193 -1.20 -30.09 28.72
N SER A 194 -1.66 -31.13 29.45
CA SER A 194 -1.29 -32.54 29.22
C SER A 194 -2.10 -33.54 30.06
N GLY A 195 -2.18 -34.78 29.59
CA GLY A 195 -2.73 -35.91 30.36
C GLY A 195 -4.24 -36.05 30.15
N THR A 196 -4.98 -36.48 31.18
CA THR A 196 -6.45 -36.57 31.10
C THR A 196 -7.12 -36.01 32.36
N LYS A 197 -8.20 -35.25 32.20
CA LYS A 197 -9.07 -34.79 33.28
C LYS A 197 -10.41 -35.52 33.29
N LEU A 198 -10.97 -35.70 34.50
CA LEU A 198 -12.19 -36.46 34.71
C LEU A 198 -13.44 -35.57 34.78
N PHE A 199 -14.38 -35.82 33.88
CA PHE A 199 -15.72 -35.24 33.85
C PHE A 199 -16.71 -36.28 34.37
N ARG A 200 -17.34 -36.02 35.52
CA ARG A 200 -18.25 -36.95 36.20
C ARG A 200 -19.69 -36.45 36.15
N PHE A 201 -20.47 -37.00 35.22
CA PHE A 201 -21.90 -36.74 35.08
C PHE A 201 -22.67 -37.52 36.14
N LYS A 202 -23.72 -36.90 36.66
CA LYS A 202 -24.65 -37.41 37.64
C LYS A 202 -26.01 -37.53 36.97
N ILE A 203 -26.52 -38.75 36.94
CA ILE A 203 -27.90 -39.05 36.56
C ILE A 203 -28.71 -39.18 37.86
N HIS A 204 -29.83 -38.50 37.95
CA HIS A 204 -30.74 -38.51 39.08
C HIS A 204 -32.14 -38.98 38.66
N LEU A 205 -32.63 -40.07 39.26
CA LEU A 205 -34.00 -40.56 39.07
C LEU A 205 -34.96 -39.76 39.98
N THR A 206 -36.01 -39.17 39.39
CA THR A 206 -37.00 -38.35 40.11
C THR A 206 -38.02 -39.19 40.86
N GLU A 207 -38.34 -40.38 40.34
CA GLU A 207 -39.17 -41.40 40.95
C GLU A 207 -38.69 -42.79 40.51
N ILE A 208 -38.99 -43.83 41.30
CA ILE A 208 -38.70 -45.23 40.97
C ILE A 208 -39.94 -45.80 40.27
N PRO A 209 -39.89 -46.14 38.98
CA PRO A 209 -41.01 -46.79 38.29
C PRO A 209 -41.48 -48.04 39.03
N ALA A 210 -42.80 -48.22 39.14
CA ALA A 210 -43.40 -49.38 39.81
C ALA A 210 -43.06 -50.72 39.12
N ASP A 211 -42.51 -50.64 37.91
CA ASP A 211 -42.27 -51.75 36.99
C ASP A 211 -40.79 -52.23 37.02
N LEU A 212 -39.96 -51.63 37.89
CA LEU A 212 -38.56 -52.00 38.06
C LEU A 212 -38.40 -53.46 38.52
N ASP A 213 -37.55 -54.20 37.81
CA ASP A 213 -37.18 -55.57 38.12
C ASP A 213 -35.66 -55.80 38.02
N GLU A 214 -35.19 -57.01 38.36
CA GLU A 214 -33.76 -57.36 38.32
C GLU A 214 -33.14 -57.28 36.90
N SER A 215 -33.94 -57.10 35.85
CA SER A 215 -33.50 -56.96 34.46
C SER A 215 -33.48 -55.51 33.96
N SER A 216 -33.80 -54.54 34.81
CA SER A 216 -33.87 -53.13 34.45
C SER A 216 -32.49 -52.52 34.19
N THR A 217 -32.31 -51.94 33.01
CA THR A 217 -31.04 -51.38 32.52
C THR A 217 -31.24 -50.06 31.79
N MET A 218 -30.19 -49.25 31.78
CA MET A 218 -30.09 -47.97 31.07
C MET A 218 -28.80 -47.96 30.24
N SER A 219 -28.90 -47.70 28.95
CA SER A 219 -27.74 -47.55 28.05
C SER A 219 -27.48 -46.09 27.75
N TYR A 220 -26.20 -45.73 27.64
CA TYR A 220 -25.79 -44.38 27.29
C TYR A 220 -24.64 -44.40 26.28
N ILE A 221 -24.51 -43.32 25.51
CA ILE A 221 -23.40 -43.06 24.60
C ILE A 221 -22.78 -41.69 24.91
N VAL A 222 -21.45 -41.63 24.90
CA VAL A 222 -20.65 -40.40 24.96
C VAL A 222 -20.11 -40.16 23.56
N ARG A 223 -20.48 -39.03 22.95
CA ARG A 223 -20.16 -38.72 21.56
C ARG A 223 -19.99 -37.23 21.33
N SER A 224 -19.45 -36.88 20.17
CA SER A 224 -19.45 -35.51 19.67
C SER A 224 -20.89 -35.07 19.34
N PRO A 225 -21.28 -33.83 19.68
CA PRO A 225 -22.56 -33.26 19.26
C PRO A 225 -22.58 -33.04 17.75
N LEU A 226 -23.79 -32.97 17.20
CA LEU A 226 -24.02 -32.37 15.89
C LEU A 226 -23.97 -30.85 16.03
N GLN A 227 -23.71 -30.12 14.93
CA GLN A 227 -23.61 -28.65 14.95
C GLN A 227 -24.85 -27.96 15.55
N ASN A 228 -26.04 -28.52 15.34
CA ASN A 228 -27.31 -28.01 15.85
C ASN A 228 -27.59 -28.43 17.31
N GLU A 229 -26.70 -29.20 17.94
CA GLU A 229 -26.83 -29.67 19.32
C GLU A 229 -25.95 -28.87 20.31
N LEU A 230 -25.15 -27.92 19.83
CA LEU A 230 -24.29 -27.08 20.66
C LEU A 230 -25.13 -26.14 21.55
N SER A 231 -24.75 -26.01 22.82
CA SER A 231 -25.43 -25.12 23.76
C SER A 231 -25.12 -23.64 23.54
N SER A 232 -24.06 -23.32 22.79
CA SER A 232 -23.65 -21.95 22.48
C SER A 232 -22.99 -21.84 21.11
N SER A 233 -23.30 -20.77 20.37
CA SER A 233 -22.72 -20.50 19.04
C SER A 233 -21.24 -20.10 19.07
N ILE A 234 -20.68 -19.86 20.25
CA ILE A 234 -19.25 -19.54 20.41
C ILE A 234 -18.39 -20.79 20.67
N HIS A 235 -19.03 -21.92 21.00
CA HIS A 235 -18.33 -23.17 21.24
C HIS A 235 -18.11 -23.94 19.93
N ASP A 236 -17.13 -24.86 19.93
CA ASP A 236 -16.87 -25.80 18.85
C ASP A 236 -17.25 -27.24 19.23
N ILE A 237 -17.16 -28.17 18.28
CA ILE A 237 -17.45 -29.59 18.50
C ILE A 237 -16.19 -30.32 18.95
N ALA A 238 -16.21 -30.88 20.16
CA ALA A 238 -15.11 -31.73 20.63
C ALA A 238 -15.06 -33.03 19.82
N THR A 239 -13.87 -33.46 19.45
CA THR A 239 -13.57 -34.63 18.61
C THR A 239 -13.30 -35.88 19.45
N ASP A 240 -14.08 -36.95 19.22
CA ASP A 240 -13.86 -38.24 19.87
C ASP A 240 -12.50 -38.87 19.48
N GLY A 241 -11.73 -39.26 20.50
CA GLY A 241 -10.40 -39.85 20.38
C GLY A 241 -9.26 -38.83 20.39
N GLU A 242 -9.57 -37.55 20.18
CA GLU A 242 -8.63 -36.43 20.34
C GLU A 242 -8.90 -35.74 21.67
N ASP A 243 -10.06 -35.10 21.82
CA ASP A 243 -10.37 -34.20 22.95
C ASP A 243 -11.04 -34.94 24.13
N PHE A 244 -11.80 -36.00 23.83
CA PHE A 244 -12.34 -36.90 24.85
C PHE A 244 -12.38 -38.34 24.36
N ILE A 245 -12.57 -39.30 25.28
CA ILE A 245 -12.74 -40.71 24.93
C ILE A 245 -14.23 -41.05 24.94
N GLY A 246 -14.81 -41.25 23.76
CA GLY A 246 -16.15 -41.75 23.56
C GLY A 246 -16.34 -43.16 24.10
N LYS A 247 -17.55 -43.47 24.54
CA LYS A 247 -17.91 -44.77 25.09
C LYS A 247 -19.40 -45.03 25.01
N GLU A 248 -19.76 -46.30 24.96
CA GLU A 248 -21.14 -46.78 25.04
C GLU A 248 -21.20 -47.89 26.09
N GLU A 249 -22.06 -47.75 27.09
CA GLU A 249 -22.19 -48.72 28.18
C GLU A 249 -23.65 -48.85 28.63
N THR A 250 -23.95 -49.98 29.26
CA THR A 250 -25.24 -50.26 29.88
C THR A 250 -25.07 -50.42 31.39
N ILE A 251 -25.84 -49.67 32.15
CA ILE A 251 -25.87 -49.66 33.62
C ILE A 251 -27.11 -50.42 34.10
N THR A 252 -26.95 -51.32 35.06
CA THR A 252 -28.10 -51.97 35.73
C THR A 252 -28.68 -51.04 36.79
N ILE A 253 -29.99 -50.79 36.70
CA ILE A 253 -30.72 -49.97 37.66
C ILE A 253 -31.17 -50.85 38.83
N GLN A 254 -31.11 -50.30 40.05
CA GLN A 254 -31.38 -51.02 41.29
C GLN A 254 -32.48 -50.31 42.06
N GLU A 255 -33.39 -51.09 42.64
CA GLU A 255 -34.42 -50.57 43.52
C GLU A 255 -33.79 -49.79 44.69
N GLY A 256 -34.29 -48.58 44.94
CA GLY A 256 -33.84 -47.71 46.04
C GLY A 256 -32.57 -46.88 45.75
N VAL A 257 -32.00 -46.96 44.55
CA VAL A 257 -30.88 -46.11 44.11
C VAL A 257 -31.38 -45.01 43.20
N TYR A 258 -31.07 -43.76 43.55
CA TYR A 258 -31.56 -42.58 42.83
C TYR A 258 -30.46 -41.88 42.03
N ASP A 259 -29.20 -42.14 42.32
CA ASP A 259 -28.06 -41.43 41.74
C ASP A 259 -27.09 -42.42 41.04
N TYR A 260 -26.81 -42.15 39.77
CA TYR A 260 -25.84 -42.89 38.96
C TYR A 260 -24.80 -41.92 38.40
N TYR A 261 -23.60 -42.43 38.08
CA TYR A 261 -22.49 -41.58 37.62
C TYR A 261 -21.86 -42.12 36.34
N ILE A 262 -21.58 -41.20 35.40
CA ILE A 262 -20.84 -41.49 34.17
C ILE A 262 -19.54 -40.69 34.20
N ASP A 263 -18.43 -41.41 34.18
CA ASP A 263 -17.07 -40.85 34.18
C ASP A 263 -16.53 -40.77 32.75
N VAL A 264 -16.20 -39.58 32.25
CA VAL A 264 -15.61 -39.32 30.93
C VAL A 264 -14.22 -38.74 31.11
N ASN A 265 -13.24 -39.29 30.38
CA ASN A 265 -11.87 -38.77 30.36
C ASN A 265 -11.74 -37.79 29.18
N VAL A 266 -11.37 -36.56 29.48
CA VAL A 266 -11.03 -35.49 28.54
C VAL A 266 -9.51 -35.43 28.44
N THR A 267 -8.96 -35.47 27.24
CA THR A 267 -7.53 -35.34 26.97
C THR A 267 -7.14 -33.88 27.13
N GLY A 268 -5.99 -33.61 27.74
CA GLY A 268 -5.45 -32.25 27.78
C GLY A 268 -4.30 -32.10 26.79
N ASP A 269 -4.29 -31.00 26.04
CA ASP A 269 -3.22 -30.67 25.10
C ASP A 269 -2.79 -29.20 25.16
N LYS A 270 -2.12 -28.67 24.12
CA LYS A 270 -1.55 -27.31 24.09
C LYS A 270 -2.06 -26.48 22.91
N LYS A 271 -3.14 -26.92 22.28
CA LYS A 271 -3.67 -26.36 21.05
C LYS A 271 -4.67 -25.26 21.42
N VAL A 272 -4.40 -24.05 20.93
CA VAL A 272 -5.31 -22.92 21.16
C VAL A 272 -6.60 -23.14 20.38
N GLU A 273 -7.65 -23.51 21.09
CA GLU A 273 -8.96 -23.83 20.51
C GLU A 273 -10.06 -22.94 21.10
N LYS A 274 -11.30 -23.09 20.60
CA LYS A 274 -12.46 -22.51 21.29
C LYS A 274 -12.84 -23.42 22.45
N ASP A 275 -13.75 -22.97 23.32
CA ASP A 275 -14.38 -23.91 24.25
C ASP A 275 -15.18 -24.92 23.41
N GLU A 276 -15.08 -26.21 23.72
CA GLU A 276 -15.66 -27.28 22.90
C GLU A 276 -16.68 -28.10 23.68
N GLU A 277 -17.66 -28.69 22.99
CA GLU A 277 -18.71 -29.49 23.63
C GLU A 277 -18.65 -30.97 23.21
N PHE A 278 -18.87 -31.86 24.17
CA PHE A 278 -19.24 -33.26 23.96
C PHE A 278 -20.56 -33.57 24.68
N VAL A 279 -21.27 -34.61 24.25
CA VAL A 279 -22.59 -34.98 24.81
C VAL A 279 -22.61 -36.40 25.36
N VAL A 280 -23.39 -36.57 26.43
CA VAL A 280 -23.76 -37.84 27.03
C VAL A 280 -25.25 -38.05 26.81
N ASP A 281 -25.62 -38.94 25.88
CA ASP A 281 -27.01 -39.26 25.58
C ASP A 281 -27.39 -40.60 26.23
N ILE A 282 -28.55 -40.63 26.85
CA ILE A 282 -29.17 -41.88 27.29
C ILE A 282 -30.00 -42.41 26.12
N THR A 283 -29.62 -43.58 25.61
CA THR A 283 -30.10 -44.12 24.32
C THR A 283 -31.18 -45.17 24.47
N ASP A 284 -31.22 -45.87 25.59
CA ASP A 284 -32.20 -46.93 25.83
C ASP A 284 -32.46 -47.11 27.33
N ILE A 285 -33.72 -47.31 27.69
CA ILE A 285 -34.19 -47.66 29.04
C ILE A 285 -35.27 -48.72 28.88
N ASN A 286 -35.04 -49.91 29.46
CA ASN A 286 -35.92 -51.06 29.23
C ASN A 286 -37.07 -51.21 30.26
N PHE A 287 -37.27 -50.22 31.14
CA PHE A 287 -38.27 -50.23 32.22
C PHE A 287 -39.22 -49.02 32.18
N VAL A 288 -39.22 -48.25 31.09
CA VAL A 288 -40.10 -47.08 30.85
C VAL A 288 -40.71 -47.18 29.45
N ASN A 289 -42.01 -46.85 29.30
CA ASN A 289 -42.77 -46.97 28.03
C ASN A 289 -42.96 -45.62 27.27
N LYS A 290 -42.15 -44.60 27.55
CA LYS A 290 -42.26 -43.27 26.91
C LYS A 290 -40.89 -42.76 26.44
N GLY A 291 -40.91 -41.90 25.41
CA GLY A 291 -39.75 -41.41 24.67
C GLY A 291 -38.61 -40.91 25.56
N ILE A 292 -37.38 -41.18 25.14
CA ILE A 292 -36.18 -40.98 25.94
C ILE A 292 -35.27 -40.05 25.16
N ASN A 293 -35.16 -38.80 25.58
CA ASN A 293 -34.04 -37.93 25.23
C ASN A 293 -33.62 -37.15 26.48
N SER A 294 -32.77 -37.73 27.31
CA SER A 294 -32.09 -37.00 28.39
C SER A 294 -30.61 -36.85 28.03
N LYS A 295 -30.21 -35.62 27.72
CA LYS A 295 -28.85 -35.28 27.27
C LYS A 295 -28.11 -34.49 28.35
N GLY A 296 -26.86 -34.87 28.62
CA GLY A 296 -25.92 -34.10 29.43
C GLY A 296 -24.82 -33.50 28.57
N ILE A 297 -24.50 -32.21 28.77
CA ILE A 297 -23.50 -31.47 27.99
C ILE A 297 -22.22 -31.31 28.82
N GLY A 298 -21.09 -31.69 28.23
CA GLY A 298 -19.75 -31.44 28.75
C GLY A 298 -19.05 -30.36 27.95
N VAL A 299 -18.70 -29.24 28.59
CA VAL A 299 -17.92 -28.14 27.99
C VAL A 299 -16.46 -28.26 28.42
N ILE A 300 -15.58 -28.45 27.44
CA ILE A 300 -14.13 -28.38 27.59
C ILE A 300 -13.74 -26.91 27.41
N VAL A 301 -13.28 -26.28 28.49
CA VAL A 301 -12.91 -24.86 28.46
C VAL A 301 -11.44 -24.75 28.07
N ASN A 302 -11.15 -23.99 27.01
CA ASN A 302 -9.77 -23.78 26.57
C ASN A 302 -8.99 -22.99 27.63
N ASP A 303 -7.95 -23.60 28.20
CA ASP A 303 -7.00 -22.96 29.12
C ASP A 303 -5.64 -22.63 28.50
N ASP A 304 -5.48 -22.81 27.19
CA ASP A 304 -4.25 -22.50 26.46
C ASP A 304 -4.04 -21.00 26.19
N LEU A 305 -2.76 -20.62 26.22
CA LEU A 305 -2.31 -19.24 26.09
C LEU A 305 -2.27 -18.79 24.62
N ASP A 306 -3.19 -17.90 24.24
CA ASP A 306 -3.18 -17.20 22.94
C ASP A 306 -2.49 -15.81 23.05
N ILE A 307 -1.35 -15.65 22.40
CA ILE A 307 -0.64 -14.36 22.26
C ILE A 307 -0.58 -14.02 20.77
N LYS A 308 -1.09 -12.85 20.38
CA LYS A 308 -0.96 -12.34 19.00
C LYS A 308 -0.04 -11.14 18.94
N VAL A 309 0.86 -11.09 17.96
CA VAL A 309 1.81 -9.98 17.77
C VAL A 309 1.59 -9.29 16.42
N GLU A 310 1.45 -7.97 16.44
CA GLU A 310 1.32 -7.08 15.27
C GLU A 310 2.54 -6.14 15.16
N ARG A 311 2.71 -5.46 14.02
CA ARG A 311 3.71 -4.38 13.84
C ARG A 311 3.08 -3.01 14.14
N ASP A 312 3.70 -2.18 14.99
CA ASP A 312 3.23 -0.83 15.39
C ASP A 312 4.29 0.26 15.14
N ASN A 313 4.45 0.69 13.89
CA ASN A 313 5.43 1.72 13.52
C ASN A 313 4.98 3.17 13.79
N SER A 314 4.33 3.45 14.92
CA SER A 314 3.87 4.81 15.22
C SER A 314 4.95 5.69 15.87
N LYS A 315 5.53 6.61 15.09
CA LYS A 315 6.26 7.79 15.64
C LYS A 315 5.34 8.79 16.35
N PHE A 316 4.00 8.64 16.27
CA PHE A 316 3.05 9.70 16.64
C PHE A 316 1.73 9.30 17.32
N LYS A 317 1.57 8.09 17.88
CA LYS A 317 0.47 7.82 18.81
C LYS A 317 1.03 7.22 20.10
N LYS A 318 0.39 7.55 21.23
CA LYS A 318 0.73 6.94 22.52
C LYS A 318 0.76 5.42 22.35
N PRO A 319 1.77 4.72 22.90
CA PRO A 319 1.84 3.27 22.82
C PRO A 319 0.50 2.69 23.29
N LYS A 320 -0.05 1.73 22.54
CA LYS A 320 -1.00 0.77 23.14
C LYS A 320 -0.27 0.17 24.36
N ASP A 321 -0.99 -0.15 25.43
CA ASP A 321 -0.41 -0.46 26.76
C ASP A 321 0.57 -1.67 26.81
N SER A 322 0.94 -2.29 25.69
CA SER A 322 1.86 -3.45 25.62
C SER A 322 2.64 -3.60 24.27
N SER A 323 3.38 -2.57 23.83
CA SER A 323 4.20 -2.66 22.59
C SER A 323 5.63 -3.24 22.81
N PHE A 324 6.11 -4.15 21.94
CA PHE A 324 7.47 -4.73 21.90
C PHE A 324 8.34 -4.09 20.81
N TYR A 325 9.18 -3.12 21.15
CA TYR A 325 10.10 -2.55 20.16
C TYR A 325 11.36 -3.42 19.98
N THR A 326 11.87 -3.53 18.76
CA THR A 326 13.21 -4.05 18.47
C THR A 326 13.83 -3.19 17.35
N GLN A 327 15.15 -3.13 17.25
CA GLN A 327 15.83 -2.30 16.27
C GLN A 327 16.85 -3.11 15.50
N ILE A 328 16.83 -3.02 14.18
CA ILE A 328 17.85 -3.60 13.31
C ILE A 328 18.54 -2.47 12.57
N SER A 329 19.86 -2.59 12.35
CA SER A 329 20.71 -1.65 11.61
C SER A 329 19.97 -0.90 10.49
N GLY A 330 19.80 0.42 10.65
CA GLY A 330 19.17 1.31 9.65
C GLY A 330 17.63 1.27 9.55
N ARG A 331 16.92 0.41 10.29
CA ARG A 331 15.44 0.37 10.33
C ARG A 331 14.88 0.22 11.75
N ASP A 332 13.89 1.05 12.07
CA ASP A 332 13.09 0.91 13.28
C ASP A 332 11.97 -0.12 12.99
N PHE A 333 11.97 -1.26 13.70
CA PHE A 333 10.93 -2.29 13.59
C PHE A 333 10.17 -2.39 14.91
N ASN A 334 9.04 -1.72 15.01
CA ASN A 334 8.23 -1.79 16.22
C ASN A 334 7.25 -2.95 16.10
N TYR A 335 7.30 -3.91 17.02
CA TYR A 335 6.22 -4.88 17.22
C TYR A 335 5.35 -4.45 18.41
N SER A 336 4.14 -4.95 18.50
CA SER A 336 3.22 -4.77 19.62
C SER A 336 2.35 -5.99 19.78
N ILE A 337 2.03 -6.37 21.01
CA ILE A 337 1.01 -7.40 21.20
C ILE A 337 -0.33 -6.82 20.73
N ALA A 338 -0.91 -7.49 19.75
CA ALA A 338 -2.19 -7.15 19.16
C ALA A 338 -3.35 -7.45 20.12
N SER A 339 -3.29 -8.63 20.71
CA SER A 339 -4.25 -9.14 21.69
C SER A 339 -3.62 -10.27 22.51
N TYR A 340 -4.06 -10.43 23.75
CA TYR A 340 -3.76 -11.59 24.57
C TYR A 340 -5.00 -11.88 25.44
N LYS A 341 -5.34 -13.16 25.62
CA LYS A 341 -6.41 -13.58 26.55
C LYS A 341 -5.73 -14.14 27.81
N GLU A 342 -5.63 -13.32 28.85
CA GLU A 342 -5.14 -13.76 30.17
C GLU A 342 -6.17 -14.71 30.78
N THR A 343 -5.82 -15.98 30.95
CA THR A 343 -6.65 -16.95 31.70
C THR A 343 -6.38 -16.88 33.20
N ASP A 344 -5.31 -16.23 33.65
CA ASP A 344 -4.95 -16.15 35.07
C ASP A 344 -4.64 -14.72 35.54
N SER A 345 -5.52 -14.18 36.39
CA SER A 345 -5.50 -12.81 36.92
C SER A 345 -4.28 -12.43 37.79
N ALA A 346 -3.28 -13.30 37.90
CA ALA A 346 -2.18 -13.18 38.86
C ALA A 346 -0.92 -12.50 38.31
N ASN A 347 -0.59 -12.64 37.02
CA ASN A 347 0.65 -12.09 36.44
C ASN A 347 0.39 -11.48 35.05
N PRO A 348 0.45 -10.14 34.91
CA PRO A 348 0.18 -9.49 33.64
C PRO A 348 1.20 -9.86 32.56
N LEU A 349 0.79 -9.85 31.28
CA LEU A 349 1.68 -10.02 30.13
C LEU A 349 2.92 -9.08 30.16
N SER A 350 2.81 -7.94 30.87
CA SER A 350 3.89 -7.00 31.19
C SER A 350 5.05 -7.59 31.99
N ASP A 351 4.97 -8.84 32.44
CA ASP A 351 6.01 -9.44 33.26
C ASP A 351 6.75 -10.56 32.51
N MET A 352 6.35 -10.95 31.29
CA MET A 352 6.97 -12.05 30.51
C MET A 352 8.30 -11.68 29.84
N THR A 353 9.19 -12.68 29.66
CA THR A 353 10.37 -12.56 28.77
C THR A 353 10.07 -13.11 27.38
N PHE A 354 10.36 -12.30 26.36
CA PHE A 354 10.28 -12.66 24.95
C PHE A 354 11.67 -12.76 24.35
N LYS A 355 11.84 -13.73 23.46
CA LYS A 355 13.03 -13.92 22.65
C LYS A 355 12.67 -13.71 21.20
N VAL A 356 13.35 -12.78 20.54
CA VAL A 356 13.13 -12.42 19.14
C VAL A 356 14.32 -12.93 18.33
N LYS A 357 14.06 -13.68 17.26
CA LYS A 357 15.10 -14.16 16.35
C LYS A 357 14.83 -13.65 14.95
N LEU A 358 15.88 -13.13 14.30
CA LEU A 358 15.87 -12.79 12.89
C LEU A 358 16.44 -13.95 12.09
N TYR A 359 15.68 -14.45 11.14
CA TYR A 359 16.07 -15.52 10.24
C TYR A 359 16.35 -14.96 8.85
N ASN A 360 17.35 -15.55 8.20
CA ASN A 360 17.58 -15.43 6.78
C ASN A 360 16.96 -16.65 6.09
N SER A 361 15.93 -16.43 5.28
CA SER A 361 15.19 -17.46 4.57
C SER A 361 16.05 -18.18 3.51
N ASP A 362 17.04 -17.48 2.94
CA ASP A 362 17.87 -18.03 1.85
C ASP A 362 18.71 -19.23 2.31
N ASN A 363 19.07 -19.30 3.59
CA ASN A 363 19.98 -20.31 4.13
C ASN A 363 19.56 -20.84 5.52
N ASP A 364 18.39 -20.46 6.00
CA ASP A 364 17.82 -20.79 7.32
C ASP A 364 18.76 -20.47 8.50
N SER A 365 19.61 -19.44 8.37
CA SER A 365 20.51 -19.02 9.44
C SER A 365 19.92 -17.92 10.32
N ILE A 366 20.22 -17.97 11.62
CA ILE A 366 19.84 -16.93 12.58
C ILE A 366 20.86 -15.80 12.51
N GLU A 367 20.39 -14.60 12.22
CA GLU A 367 21.22 -13.40 11.99
C GLU A 367 21.27 -12.49 13.23
N MET A 368 20.23 -12.55 14.06
CA MET A 368 20.11 -11.77 15.29
C MET A 368 19.28 -12.55 16.32
N VAL A 369 19.62 -12.39 17.60
CA VAL A 369 18.81 -12.85 18.73
C VAL A 369 18.73 -11.75 19.78
N ASP A 370 17.54 -11.22 19.99
CA ASP A 370 17.26 -10.17 20.97
C ASP A 370 16.33 -10.70 22.08
N TYR A 371 16.40 -10.10 23.26
CA TYR A 371 15.55 -10.44 24.40
C TYR A 371 14.88 -9.20 24.95
N ILE A 372 13.57 -9.33 25.17
CA ILE A 372 12.72 -8.25 25.68
C ILE A 372 12.08 -8.73 26.99
N TYR A 373 12.25 -7.96 28.04
CA TYR A 373 11.64 -8.22 29.35
C TYR A 373 11.31 -6.89 30.04
N PHE A 374 10.63 -6.97 31.18
CA PHE A 374 10.31 -5.81 32.01
C PHE A 374 11.09 -5.87 33.32
N ASP A 375 11.63 -4.73 33.74
CA ASP A 375 12.31 -4.60 35.02
C ASP A 375 11.32 -4.49 36.20
N ASN A 376 11.84 -4.43 37.42
CA ASN A 376 11.03 -4.31 38.64
C ASN A 376 10.15 -3.04 38.69
N ASN A 377 10.40 -2.05 37.84
CA ASN A 377 9.60 -0.84 37.73
C ASN A 377 8.59 -0.93 36.58
N LYS A 378 8.38 -2.12 36.01
CA LYS A 378 7.60 -2.36 34.79
C LYS A 378 8.08 -1.54 33.60
N SER A 379 9.34 -1.14 33.61
CA SER A 379 9.97 -0.46 32.48
C SER A 379 10.59 -1.50 31.58
N ARG A 380 10.31 -1.39 30.28
CA ARG A 380 10.84 -2.30 29.27
C ARG A 380 12.36 -2.19 29.19
N VAL A 381 13.04 -3.33 29.15
CA VAL A 381 14.47 -3.44 28.93
C VAL A 381 14.73 -4.33 27.71
N VAL A 382 15.59 -3.84 26.81
CA VAL A 382 16.11 -4.59 25.66
C VAL A 382 17.58 -4.87 25.95
N GLU A 383 17.99 -6.12 25.93
CA GLU A 383 19.40 -6.47 26.05
C GLU A 383 20.08 -6.41 24.68
N ASN A 384 20.46 -5.20 24.26
CA ASN A 384 21.21 -5.01 23.02
C ASN A 384 22.57 -5.73 23.11
N ASN A 385 22.74 -6.83 22.37
CA ASN A 385 24.08 -7.35 22.13
C ASN A 385 24.77 -6.42 21.13
N SER A 386 25.99 -6.00 21.44
CA SER A 386 26.74 -5.03 20.60
C SER A 386 27.00 -5.50 19.16
N SER A 387 26.81 -6.80 18.87
CA SER A 387 26.85 -7.39 17.53
C SER A 387 25.55 -7.23 16.73
N ASP A 388 24.41 -7.08 17.39
CA ASP A 388 23.09 -7.23 16.78
C ASP A 388 22.70 -6.01 15.93
N LEU A 389 23.18 -4.82 16.31
CA LEU A 389 23.03 -3.62 15.48
C LEU A 389 23.89 -3.63 14.20
N ASN A 390 24.73 -4.65 13.99
CA ASN A 390 25.70 -4.74 12.89
C ASN A 390 25.49 -6.01 12.05
N ILE A 391 24.30 -6.17 11.44
CA ILE A 391 24.15 -7.13 10.36
C ILE A 391 25.08 -6.68 9.22
N SER A 392 26.18 -7.40 9.03
CA SER A 392 27.29 -7.02 8.16
C SER A 392 27.07 -7.36 6.68
N LYS A 393 25.92 -7.95 6.35
CA LYS A 393 25.55 -8.41 5.01
C LYS A 393 24.11 -8.02 4.69
N ALA A 394 23.83 -7.82 3.41
CA ALA A 394 22.48 -7.72 2.91
C ALA A 394 21.82 -9.10 2.91
N ILE A 395 20.52 -9.17 3.20
CA ILE A 395 19.74 -10.40 3.26
C ILE A 395 18.52 -10.21 2.37
N LYS A 396 18.35 -11.06 1.35
CA LYS A 396 17.31 -10.88 0.34
C LYS A 396 15.93 -11.15 0.93
N ASP A 397 15.81 -12.21 1.71
CA ASP A 397 14.56 -12.57 2.39
C ASP A 397 14.83 -12.83 3.88
N ALA A 398 14.42 -11.89 4.73
CA ALA A 398 14.54 -11.97 6.17
C ALA A 398 13.17 -11.93 6.83
N TYR A 399 13.00 -12.68 7.91
CA TYR A 399 11.76 -12.70 8.69
C TYR A 399 12.06 -12.89 10.17
N PHE A 400 11.14 -12.46 11.04
CA PHE A 400 11.26 -12.65 12.47
C PHE A 400 10.48 -13.87 12.95
N LYS A 401 10.97 -14.50 14.02
CA LYS A 401 10.18 -15.39 14.87
C LYS A 401 10.30 -14.92 16.31
N ILE A 402 9.16 -14.85 16.99
CA ILE A 402 9.05 -14.42 18.38
C ILE A 402 8.70 -15.63 19.22
N TYR A 403 9.37 -15.75 20.36
CA TYR A 403 9.21 -16.84 21.29
C TYR A 403 8.94 -16.28 22.69
N TYR A 404 8.15 -17.00 23.47
CA TYR A 404 8.10 -16.84 24.92
C TYR A 404 8.72 -18.05 25.60
N ILE A 405 9.08 -17.91 26.87
CA ILE A 405 9.91 -18.91 27.58
C ILE A 405 9.12 -19.52 28.74
N LYS A 406 9.10 -20.86 28.83
CA LYS A 406 8.55 -21.62 29.98
C LYS A 406 9.66 -22.37 30.73
N ASP A 407 9.48 -22.59 32.03
CA ASP A 407 10.39 -23.41 32.85
C ASP A 407 10.23 -24.93 32.60
N GLU A 408 10.99 -25.76 33.32
CA GLU A 408 10.88 -27.23 33.24
C GLU A 408 9.50 -27.78 33.63
N ASN A 409 8.71 -27.01 34.38
CA ASN A 409 7.37 -27.37 34.84
C ASN A 409 6.26 -26.80 33.93
N GLY A 410 6.62 -26.14 32.82
CA GLY A 410 5.65 -25.52 31.91
C GLY A 410 5.11 -24.18 32.38
N THR A 411 5.68 -23.59 33.45
CA THR A 411 5.26 -22.28 33.95
C THR A 411 5.93 -21.18 33.12
N ILE A 412 5.17 -20.17 32.71
CA ILE A 412 5.70 -19.00 31.99
C ILE A 412 6.71 -18.26 32.87
N LEU A 413 7.85 -17.89 32.30
CA LEU A 413 8.85 -17.12 33.02
C LEU A 413 8.55 -15.62 33.00
N HIS A 414 8.57 -15.04 34.20
CA HIS A 414 8.33 -13.62 34.42
C HIS A 414 9.59 -12.89 34.94
N GLY A 415 10.08 -11.87 34.22
CA GLY A 415 11.26 -11.05 34.57
C GLY A 415 12.54 -11.42 33.82
N ASN A 416 13.66 -10.73 34.10
CA ASN A 416 14.93 -10.91 33.38
C ASN A 416 15.60 -12.28 33.65
N TYR A 417 15.54 -13.18 32.68
CA TYR A 417 16.24 -14.48 32.72
C TYR A 417 17.33 -14.65 31.65
N THR A 418 17.74 -13.58 30.97
CA THR A 418 18.65 -13.67 29.82
C THR A 418 20.08 -14.08 30.22
N SER A 419 20.63 -13.47 31.28
CA SER A 419 21.99 -13.73 31.76
C SER A 419 22.18 -15.09 32.44
N ASP A 420 21.08 -15.73 32.86
CA ASP A 420 21.08 -17.03 33.50
C ASP A 420 20.30 -18.09 32.69
N TYR A 421 19.86 -17.79 31.47
CA TYR A 421 19.06 -18.69 30.62
C TYR A 421 19.63 -20.11 30.57
N ASN A 422 20.92 -20.22 30.20
CA ASN A 422 21.61 -21.50 30.11
C ASN A 422 21.80 -22.22 31.46
N LYS A 423 21.81 -21.48 32.57
CA LYS A 423 21.95 -22.04 33.93
C LYS A 423 20.61 -22.47 34.53
N THR A 424 19.53 -21.77 34.17
CA THR A 424 18.19 -21.95 34.75
C THR A 424 17.36 -22.95 33.95
N LEU A 425 17.54 -23.03 32.62
CA LEU A 425 16.72 -23.85 31.71
C LEU A 425 17.52 -24.88 30.91
N GLY A 426 18.84 -24.94 31.10
CA GLY A 426 19.72 -25.74 30.26
C GLY A 426 19.95 -25.12 28.87
N SER A 427 20.71 -25.81 28.03
CA SER A 427 21.14 -25.32 26.70
C SER A 427 20.24 -25.79 25.56
N ASN A 428 19.08 -26.35 25.88
CA ASN A 428 18.17 -27.04 24.98
C ASN A 428 16.93 -26.18 24.73
N ASN A 429 16.55 -26.02 23.45
CA ASN A 429 15.48 -25.11 23.02
C ASN A 429 14.05 -25.58 23.37
N ASN A 430 13.88 -26.66 24.13
CA ASN A 430 12.56 -27.23 24.49
C ASN A 430 11.73 -26.30 25.40
N HIS A 431 12.34 -25.19 25.85
CA HIS A 431 11.72 -24.16 26.69
C HIS A 431 11.25 -22.94 25.90
N GLU A 432 11.56 -22.89 24.59
CA GLU A 432 11.15 -21.81 23.68
C GLU A 432 9.84 -22.20 22.98
N PHE A 433 8.81 -21.39 23.15
CA PHE A 433 7.50 -21.61 22.54
C PHE A 433 7.25 -20.50 21.52
N THR A 434 7.11 -20.90 20.26
CA THR A 434 6.87 -19.97 19.14
C THR A 434 5.50 -19.34 19.28
N ILE A 435 5.41 -18.05 19.00
CA ILE A 435 4.14 -17.36 18.80
C ILE A 435 3.84 -17.42 17.30
N GLU A 436 2.79 -18.14 16.90
CA GLU A 436 2.39 -18.24 15.49
C GLU A 436 1.72 -16.94 15.01
N GLU A 437 1.86 -16.65 13.71
CA GLU A 437 1.43 -15.42 13.02
C GLU A 437 2.20 -14.12 13.32
N ALA A 438 3.39 -13.99 12.71
CA ALA A 438 3.97 -12.69 12.30
C ALA A 438 5.17 -12.89 11.33
N SER A 439 5.02 -13.69 10.27
CA SER A 439 6.07 -13.84 9.25
C SER A 439 5.96 -12.71 8.22
N ASP A 440 6.29 -11.48 8.63
CA ASP A 440 6.54 -10.44 7.64
C ASP A 440 7.93 -10.67 7.03
N HIS A 441 7.95 -11.02 5.76
CA HIS A 441 9.16 -11.21 4.96
C HIS A 441 9.60 -9.85 4.40
N PHE A 442 10.87 -9.49 4.59
CA PHE A 442 11.43 -8.23 4.11
C PHE A 442 12.90 -8.37 3.71
N SER A 443 13.35 -7.56 2.76
CA SER A 443 14.78 -7.55 2.38
C SER A 443 15.59 -6.58 3.23
N ILE A 444 16.71 -7.01 3.84
CA ILE A 444 17.71 -6.13 4.49
C ILE A 444 18.66 -5.58 3.43
N ARG A 445 18.44 -4.30 3.05
CA ARG A 445 19.12 -3.62 1.94
C ARG A 445 20.27 -2.72 2.39
N PRO A 446 21.18 -2.37 1.46
CA PRO A 446 22.09 -1.24 1.64
C PRO A 446 21.35 0.08 1.91
N GLU A 447 21.86 0.87 2.84
CA GLU A 447 21.34 2.20 3.20
C GLU A 447 21.64 3.24 2.11
N LYS A 448 22.83 3.16 1.52
CA LYS A 448 23.34 4.14 0.55
C LYS A 448 24.25 3.48 -0.47
N ILE A 449 24.17 3.91 -1.73
CA ILE A 449 25.17 3.63 -2.76
C ILE A 449 26.08 4.83 -2.90
N ILE A 450 27.37 4.61 -2.67
CA ILE A 450 28.43 5.59 -2.89
C ILE A 450 28.99 5.34 -4.28
N THR A 451 28.74 6.26 -5.19
CA THR A 451 29.28 6.22 -6.55
C THR A 451 30.50 7.12 -6.67
N THR A 452 31.53 6.63 -7.35
CA THR A 452 32.73 7.39 -7.71
C THR A 452 32.99 7.26 -9.20
N ILE A 453 33.50 8.33 -9.81
CA ILE A 453 33.93 8.31 -11.21
C ILE A 453 35.45 8.30 -11.25
N LYS A 454 35.97 7.45 -12.11
CA LYS A 454 37.37 7.12 -12.24
C LYS A 454 37.82 7.38 -13.68
N ASP A 455 38.97 8.02 -13.80
CA ASP A 455 39.60 8.29 -15.08
C ASP A 455 40.37 7.08 -15.61
N LEU A 456 40.22 6.75 -16.90
CA LEU A 456 40.97 5.70 -17.57
C LEU A 456 42.30 6.24 -18.13
N ASN A 457 43.26 6.55 -17.27
CA ASN A 457 44.58 7.00 -17.71
C ASN A 457 45.34 5.90 -18.49
N GLU A 458 45.98 6.25 -19.61
CA GLU A 458 46.84 5.37 -20.43
C GLU A 458 47.94 4.65 -19.61
N ASN A 459 48.29 5.15 -18.42
CA ASN A 459 49.32 4.59 -17.53
C ASN A 459 48.79 3.75 -16.35
N ASN A 460 47.53 3.30 -16.36
CA ASN A 460 46.91 2.45 -15.31
C ASN A 460 46.80 3.09 -13.90
N ASN A 461 47.03 4.40 -13.78
CA ASN A 461 46.76 5.16 -12.54
C ASN A 461 45.34 5.73 -12.62
N THR A 462 44.37 5.01 -12.08
CA THR A 462 42.97 5.42 -12.10
C THR A 462 42.75 6.58 -11.13
N ILE A 463 42.59 7.80 -11.66
CA ILE A 463 42.34 9.00 -10.86
C ILE A 463 40.87 9.01 -10.45
N THR A 464 40.57 9.22 -9.17
CA THR A 464 39.19 9.23 -8.67
C THR A 464 38.70 10.67 -8.52
N TYR A 465 37.52 10.94 -9.06
CA TYR A 465 36.82 12.21 -8.93
C TYR A 465 35.69 12.09 -7.90
N THR A 466 35.61 13.06 -6.99
CA THR A 466 34.64 13.08 -5.88
C THR A 466 33.78 14.35 -5.84
N ASP A 467 33.91 15.23 -6.84
CA ASP A 467 33.14 16.47 -6.93
C ASP A 467 31.67 16.18 -7.27
N ASN A 468 30.75 17.04 -6.81
CA ASN A 468 29.33 16.98 -7.16
C ASN A 468 28.78 18.43 -7.24
N PRO A 469 28.37 18.92 -8.43
CA PRO A 469 28.37 18.23 -9.72
C PRO A 469 29.78 18.00 -10.29
N LEU A 470 29.92 16.98 -11.13
CA LEU A 470 31.18 16.60 -11.76
C LEU A 470 31.20 16.96 -13.25
N ASN A 471 32.12 17.85 -13.65
CA ASN A 471 32.30 18.27 -15.04
C ASN A 471 33.22 17.27 -15.78
N LEU A 472 32.68 16.55 -16.76
CA LEU A 472 33.36 15.52 -17.54
C LEU A 472 33.40 15.88 -19.02
N VAL A 473 34.41 15.38 -19.74
CA VAL A 473 34.53 15.55 -21.19
C VAL A 473 33.59 14.60 -21.91
N ALA A 474 32.74 15.14 -22.78
CA ALA A 474 31.85 14.36 -23.64
C ALA A 474 32.66 13.48 -24.61
N GLY A 475 32.21 12.24 -24.79
CA GLY A 475 32.86 11.24 -25.63
C GLY A 475 34.00 10.46 -24.96
N TYR A 476 34.57 10.97 -23.86
CA TYR A 476 35.66 10.28 -23.16
C TYR A 476 35.13 9.10 -22.32
N PRO A 477 35.80 7.94 -22.32
CA PRO A 477 35.40 6.80 -21.49
C PRO A 477 35.90 6.97 -20.04
N TYR A 478 34.96 6.93 -19.10
CA TYR A 478 35.25 6.88 -17.65
C TYR A 478 34.87 5.52 -17.08
N ILE A 479 35.40 5.22 -15.90
CA ILE A 479 34.97 4.08 -15.08
C ILE A 479 34.03 4.61 -14.01
N ILE A 480 32.85 4.01 -13.87
CA ILE A 480 31.97 4.18 -12.73
C ILE A 480 32.21 3.02 -11.77
N GLU A 481 32.52 3.33 -10.52
CA GLU A 481 32.52 2.38 -9.41
C GLU A 481 31.44 2.78 -8.42
N ALA A 482 30.57 1.85 -8.05
CA ALA A 482 29.63 2.09 -6.97
C ALA A 482 29.68 1.00 -5.90
N ASN A 483 29.62 1.45 -4.65
CA ASN A 483 29.67 0.62 -3.47
C ASN A 483 28.42 0.85 -2.62
N ALA A 484 27.62 -0.20 -2.46
CA ALA A 484 26.47 -0.22 -1.58
C ALA A 484 26.94 -0.41 -0.13
N THR A 485 26.44 0.39 0.80
CA THR A 485 26.89 0.44 2.20
C THR A 485 25.71 0.22 3.14
N LEU A 486 25.93 -0.48 4.26
CA LEU A 486 24.88 -0.87 5.22
C LEU A 486 24.70 0.08 6.41
N TYR A 487 25.66 0.99 6.66
CA TYR A 487 25.67 1.84 7.87
C TYR A 487 26.36 3.21 7.62
N ASP A 488 25.86 4.25 8.28
CA ASP A 488 26.25 5.69 8.24
C ASP A 488 27.77 6.00 8.38
N ASN A 489 28.61 4.99 8.73
CA ASN A 489 30.07 5.13 8.80
C ASN A 489 30.82 4.85 7.47
N ASN A 490 30.14 4.88 6.31
CA ASN A 490 30.71 5.04 4.96
C ASN A 490 31.83 4.06 4.50
N GLN A 491 32.08 2.93 5.18
CA GLN A 491 33.29 2.11 4.89
C GLN A 491 33.05 0.60 4.72
N THR A 492 31.90 0.07 5.14
CA THR A 492 31.62 -1.37 5.01
C THR A 492 30.69 -1.61 3.84
N THR A 493 31.26 -2.14 2.76
CA THR A 493 30.51 -2.66 1.60
C THR A 493 29.52 -3.72 2.07
N ALA A 494 28.29 -3.64 1.55
CA ALA A 494 27.20 -4.56 1.83
C ALA A 494 27.50 -5.95 1.25
N GLN A 495 28.12 -6.83 2.06
CA GLN A 495 28.38 -8.20 1.63
C GLN A 495 27.07 -8.90 1.27
N SER A 496 27.12 -9.89 0.35
CA SER A 496 25.94 -10.64 -0.12
C SER A 496 24.88 -9.82 -0.89
N TYR A 497 25.05 -8.50 -1.06
CA TYR A 497 24.23 -7.73 -1.99
C TYR A 497 24.65 -8.05 -3.43
N THR A 498 23.89 -8.93 -4.07
CA THR A 498 24.11 -9.36 -5.46
C THR A 498 22.81 -9.22 -6.23
N THR A 499 22.88 -8.63 -7.42
CA THR A 499 21.71 -8.42 -8.30
C THR A 499 22.15 -8.37 -9.74
N SER A 500 21.39 -9.02 -10.62
CA SER A 500 21.61 -9.09 -12.05
C SER A 500 20.92 -7.96 -12.83
N ASP A 501 19.89 -7.34 -12.26
CA ASP A 501 18.97 -6.44 -12.97
C ASP A 501 18.75 -5.14 -12.18
N ILE A 502 19.80 -4.32 -12.15
CA ILE A 502 19.71 -2.92 -11.70
C ILE A 502 19.43 -2.03 -12.90
N ASN A 503 18.34 -1.28 -12.81
CA ASN A 503 18.03 -0.19 -13.73
C ASN A 503 18.81 1.04 -13.29
N SER A 504 20.10 1.09 -13.61
CA SER A 504 20.84 2.35 -13.54
C SER A 504 20.59 3.13 -14.80
N THR A 505 20.12 4.36 -14.68
CA THR A 505 19.77 5.20 -15.82
C THR A 505 20.45 6.55 -15.65
N LEU A 506 21.17 6.98 -16.67
CA LEU A 506 21.63 8.34 -16.78
C LEU A 506 20.46 9.18 -17.31
N ILE A 507 19.84 9.94 -16.41
CA ILE A 507 18.63 10.73 -16.68
C ILE A 507 19.03 12.16 -17.01
N PHE A 508 18.52 12.71 -18.12
CA PHE A 508 18.77 14.10 -18.48
C PHE A 508 18.04 15.03 -17.50
N ASN A 509 18.77 15.95 -16.84
CA ASN A 509 18.25 16.81 -15.77
C ASN A 509 18.00 18.24 -16.30
N THR A 510 16.95 18.43 -17.11
CA THR A 510 16.55 19.76 -17.65
C THR A 510 15.02 19.93 -17.74
N ASN A 511 14.59 21.17 -18.00
CA ASN A 511 13.18 21.59 -18.05
C ASN A 511 12.57 21.67 -19.48
N GLY A 512 13.14 20.99 -20.48
CA GLY A 512 12.49 20.74 -21.78
C GLY A 512 12.86 21.67 -22.93
N SER A 513 14.13 21.72 -23.34
CA SER A 513 14.56 22.50 -24.53
C SER A 513 15.88 21.99 -25.11
N CYS A 514 16.25 20.73 -24.86
CA CYS A 514 17.43 20.11 -25.46
C CYS A 514 17.05 19.25 -26.66
N ASN A 515 17.99 19.05 -27.58
CA ASN A 515 17.76 18.25 -28.79
C ASN A 515 17.65 16.76 -28.51
N ASP A 516 18.31 16.29 -27.46
CA ASP A 516 18.29 14.92 -26.97
C ASP A 516 18.17 14.94 -25.45
N GLU A 517 17.00 14.53 -24.94
CA GLU A 517 16.67 14.41 -23.52
C GLU A 517 16.51 12.93 -23.11
N ASP A 518 16.89 11.99 -23.98
CA ASP A 518 16.60 10.58 -23.75
C ASP A 518 17.45 10.02 -22.62
N ASN A 519 16.75 9.35 -21.70
CA ASN A 519 17.35 8.58 -20.63
C ASN A 519 18.23 7.47 -21.22
N LYS A 520 19.48 7.38 -20.74
CA LYS A 520 20.41 6.32 -21.17
C LYS A 520 20.46 5.23 -20.11
N THR A 521 19.88 4.08 -20.43
CA THR A 521 19.95 2.90 -19.57
C THR A 521 21.36 2.32 -19.59
N LEU A 522 21.84 2.03 -18.39
CA LEU A 522 23.11 1.40 -18.11
C LEU A 522 22.80 0.07 -17.42
N ASN A 523 23.34 -1.04 -17.93
CA ASN A 523 23.10 -2.36 -17.35
C ASN A 523 24.30 -2.75 -16.48
N TYR A 524 24.10 -2.76 -15.16
CA TYR A 524 25.13 -3.13 -14.18
C TYR A 524 24.64 -4.24 -13.27
N ALA A 525 25.59 -5.02 -12.75
CA ALA A 525 25.34 -6.07 -11.77
C ALA A 525 26.22 -5.81 -10.54
N PHE A 526 25.60 -5.69 -9.37
CA PHE A 526 26.36 -5.68 -8.12
C PHE A 526 26.76 -7.11 -7.77
N THR A 527 28.02 -7.27 -7.35
CA THR A 527 28.53 -8.51 -6.76
C THR A 527 29.08 -8.17 -5.38
N ASN A 528 28.49 -8.74 -4.33
CA ASN A 528 28.86 -8.47 -2.94
C ASN A 528 28.96 -6.98 -2.58
N GLY A 529 27.98 -6.19 -3.03
CA GLY A 529 27.89 -4.78 -2.65
C GLY A 529 28.70 -3.83 -3.52
N SER A 530 29.38 -4.30 -4.58
CA SER A 530 30.14 -3.45 -5.48
C SER A 530 29.87 -3.74 -6.95
N PHE A 531 29.99 -2.72 -7.81
CA PHE A 531 30.19 -2.91 -9.25
C PHE A 531 31.20 -1.90 -9.80
N GLU A 532 31.79 -2.25 -10.93
CA GLU A 532 32.62 -1.38 -11.74
C GLU A 532 32.24 -1.54 -13.22
N SER A 533 32.08 -0.44 -13.95
CA SER A 533 31.76 -0.49 -15.38
C SER A 533 32.22 0.77 -16.11
N ASN A 534 32.22 0.74 -17.44
CA ASN A 534 32.53 1.90 -18.25
C ASN A 534 31.28 2.78 -18.46
N ILE A 535 31.48 4.09 -18.48
CA ILE A 535 30.48 5.09 -18.82
C ILE A 535 31.07 6.09 -19.81
N SER A 536 30.35 6.34 -20.91
CA SER A 536 30.67 7.41 -21.85
C SER A 536 29.38 8.00 -22.40
N ASN A 537 29.42 9.31 -22.70
CA ASN A 537 28.29 10.02 -23.26
C ASN A 537 28.78 11.06 -24.28
N SER A 538 28.34 10.93 -25.53
CA SER A 538 28.68 11.88 -26.62
C SER A 538 27.65 13.01 -26.79
N ASN A 539 26.76 13.20 -25.83
CA ASN A 539 25.89 14.38 -25.76
C ASN A 539 26.37 15.27 -24.62
N VAL A 540 26.33 16.59 -24.81
CA VAL A 540 26.60 17.52 -23.71
C VAL A 540 25.33 17.78 -22.91
N GLY A 541 25.44 18.06 -21.62
CA GLY A 541 24.26 18.16 -20.78
C GLY A 541 24.52 17.87 -19.31
N ASN A 542 23.57 18.32 -18.49
CA ASN A 542 23.47 17.96 -17.08
C ASN A 542 22.66 16.67 -16.96
N TYR A 543 23.24 15.67 -16.31
CA TYR A 543 22.62 14.38 -16.08
C TYR A 543 22.63 14.03 -14.60
N LEU A 544 21.57 13.35 -14.16
CA LEU A 544 21.52 12.67 -12.88
C LEU A 544 21.73 11.18 -13.13
N LEU A 545 22.72 10.60 -12.49
CA LEU A 545 22.81 9.15 -12.42
C LEU A 545 21.80 8.65 -11.38
N ASP A 546 20.79 7.90 -11.82
CA ASP A 546 19.80 7.26 -10.96
C ASP A 546 20.05 5.75 -10.94
N ILE A 547 20.24 5.16 -9.76
CA ILE A 547 20.48 3.73 -9.58
C ILE A 547 19.30 3.12 -8.84
N ASN A 548 18.47 2.37 -9.56
CA ASN A 548 17.31 1.69 -9.00
C ASN A 548 17.42 0.16 -9.10
N ASP A 549 17.30 -0.53 -7.97
CA ASP A 549 17.33 -2.00 -7.89
C ASP A 549 15.93 -2.59 -7.98
N SER A 550 15.60 -3.17 -9.13
CA SER A 550 14.28 -3.75 -9.37
C SER A 550 14.09 -5.15 -8.78
N GLU A 551 15.17 -5.90 -8.55
CA GLU A 551 15.12 -7.31 -8.11
C GLU A 551 14.87 -7.43 -6.62
N TRP A 552 15.56 -6.65 -5.81
CA TRP A 552 15.34 -6.64 -4.37
C TRP A 552 13.99 -5.98 -4.02
N THR A 553 13.51 -5.07 -4.87
CA THR A 553 12.19 -4.43 -4.76
C THR A 553 11.01 -5.41 -4.93
N LYS A 554 11.22 -6.55 -5.63
CA LYS A 554 10.18 -7.58 -5.81
C LYS A 554 9.89 -8.41 -4.56
N ILE A 555 10.85 -8.63 -3.66
CA ILE A 555 10.61 -9.43 -2.44
C ILE A 555 9.65 -8.72 -1.49
N ASP A 556 9.70 -7.40 -1.46
CA ASP A 556 8.70 -6.62 -0.72
C ASP A 556 7.34 -6.66 -1.46
N GLN A 557 7.31 -6.97 -2.77
CA GLN A 557 6.11 -7.04 -3.61
C GLN A 557 5.72 -8.49 -3.94
N ASP A 558 5.23 -9.24 -2.96
CA ASP A 558 4.73 -10.59 -3.26
C ASP A 558 3.47 -10.53 -4.15
N SER A 559 3.41 -11.42 -5.16
CA SER A 559 2.36 -11.41 -6.20
C SER A 559 0.97 -11.80 -5.68
N ASP A 560 0.92 -12.42 -4.49
CA ASP A 560 -0.32 -12.89 -3.87
C ASP A 560 -0.63 -12.16 -2.54
N ASN A 561 0.18 -11.17 -2.12
CA ASN A 561 -0.01 -10.50 -0.83
C ASN A 561 0.38 -9.01 -0.86
N LEU A 562 -0.57 -8.15 -0.51
CA LEU A 562 -0.44 -6.69 -0.37
C LEU A 562 0.41 -6.29 0.86
N GLY A 563 1.58 -6.90 1.08
CA GLY A 563 2.36 -6.74 2.32
C GLY A 563 2.95 -5.34 2.54
N CYS A 564 3.04 -4.51 1.50
CA CYS A 564 3.55 -3.16 1.61
C CYS A 564 2.93 -2.23 0.55
N ILE A 565 2.92 -0.92 0.82
CA ILE A 565 2.36 0.08 -0.10
C ILE A 565 3.47 0.57 -1.06
N LEU A 566 3.28 0.29 -2.36
CA LEU A 566 4.18 0.71 -3.43
C LEU A 566 4.25 2.26 -3.48
N ASN A 567 5.44 2.83 -3.37
CA ASN A 567 5.70 4.29 -3.36
C ASN A 567 5.09 5.08 -2.18
N SER A 568 4.74 4.42 -1.07
CA SER A 568 4.42 5.16 0.16
C SER A 568 5.69 5.66 0.83
N SER A 569 5.78 6.98 1.03
CA SER A 569 6.75 7.61 1.94
C SER A 569 6.23 7.68 3.39
N GLU A 570 5.02 7.18 3.63
CA GLU A 570 4.36 7.26 4.92
C GLU A 570 4.68 6.03 5.79
N ASN A 571 5.10 6.31 7.02
CA ASN A 571 5.45 5.34 8.06
C ASN A 571 4.22 4.86 8.86
N THR A 572 3.02 4.97 8.32
CA THR A 572 1.77 4.66 9.04
C THR A 572 1.04 3.49 8.39
N PRO A 573 0.59 2.50 9.18
CA PRO A 573 -0.32 1.49 8.69
C PRO A 573 -1.64 2.13 8.25
N ASP A 574 -2.16 1.72 7.11
CA ASP A 574 -3.60 1.79 6.87
C ASP A 574 -4.32 0.77 7.78
N SER A 575 -5.66 0.71 7.71
CA SER A 575 -6.51 -0.20 8.49
C SER A 575 -6.19 -1.68 8.36
N ASP A 576 -5.21 -2.02 7.52
CA ASP A 576 -4.85 -3.36 7.10
C ASP A 576 -3.41 -3.73 7.54
N GLY A 577 -2.68 -2.84 8.24
CA GLY A 577 -1.35 -3.14 8.78
C GLY A 577 -0.15 -2.93 7.84
N LYS A 578 -0.32 -2.30 6.68
CA LYS A 578 0.69 -2.24 5.60
C LYS A 578 1.58 -0.99 5.67
N VAL A 579 2.89 -1.10 5.40
CA VAL A 579 3.85 0.05 5.34
C VAL A 579 4.67 0.07 4.05
N GLY A 580 5.35 1.17 3.69
CA GLY A 580 5.91 1.40 2.35
C GLY A 580 7.07 0.49 1.88
N CYS A 581 7.04 0.05 0.62
CA CYS A 581 8.00 -0.90 0.02
C CYS A 581 9.29 -0.29 -0.57
N ASN A 582 9.35 1.04 -0.72
CA ASN A 582 10.33 1.66 -1.61
C ASN A 582 11.33 2.51 -0.81
N ILE A 583 12.47 1.91 -0.47
CA ILE A 583 13.63 2.67 0.03
C ILE A 583 14.44 3.08 -1.21
N GLU A 584 14.20 4.29 -1.71
CA GLU A 584 15.05 4.89 -2.73
C GLU A 584 16.48 4.95 -2.19
N VAL A 585 17.38 4.16 -2.77
CA VAL A 585 18.79 4.19 -2.36
C VAL A 585 19.36 5.53 -2.80
N LYS A 586 19.66 6.41 -1.83
CA LYS A 586 20.17 7.76 -2.10
C LYS A 586 21.48 7.69 -2.88
N SER A 587 21.40 7.84 -4.20
CA SER A 587 22.53 7.76 -5.13
C SER A 587 22.51 8.93 -6.10
N LYS A 588 22.47 10.17 -5.58
CA LYS A 588 22.44 11.36 -6.44
C LYS A 588 23.85 11.83 -6.77
N LEU A 589 24.31 11.50 -7.96
CA LEU A 589 25.53 12.04 -8.57
C LEU A 589 25.15 12.85 -9.80
N GLU A 590 25.45 14.15 -9.77
CA GLU A 590 25.22 15.06 -10.90
C GLU A 590 26.46 15.06 -11.80
N LEU A 591 26.28 14.75 -13.08
CA LEU A 591 27.31 14.69 -14.10
C LEU A 591 27.02 15.74 -15.18
N ASP A 592 27.96 16.65 -15.44
CA ASP A 592 27.87 17.65 -16.50
C ASP A 592 28.86 17.30 -17.60
N PHE A 593 28.38 16.81 -18.74
CA PHE A 593 29.21 16.49 -19.90
C PHE A 593 29.42 17.73 -20.76
N ARG A 594 30.68 18.10 -20.99
CA ARG A 594 31.10 19.31 -21.71
C ARG A 594 31.92 19.00 -22.96
N PRO A 595 31.99 19.92 -23.94
CA PRO A 595 32.81 19.73 -25.14
C PRO A 595 34.30 19.55 -24.81
N TYR A 596 35.00 18.76 -25.62
CA TYR A 596 36.45 18.67 -25.58
C TYR A 596 37.11 19.80 -26.37
N SER A 597 36.55 20.14 -27.53
CA SER A 597 37.07 21.17 -28.43
C SER A 597 35.96 21.76 -29.29
N PHE A 598 36.28 22.80 -30.06
CA PHE A 598 35.42 23.35 -31.11
C PHE A 598 36.09 23.22 -32.47
N ASP A 599 35.40 22.58 -33.41
CA ASP A 599 35.81 22.56 -34.81
C ASP A 599 35.39 23.87 -35.47
N ILE A 600 36.40 24.65 -35.86
CA ILE A 600 36.30 25.87 -36.67
C ILE A 600 37.26 25.80 -37.87
N THR A 601 37.63 24.60 -38.29
CA THR A 601 38.62 24.38 -39.34
C THR A 601 38.14 24.82 -40.72
N ASN A 602 36.81 24.85 -40.93
CA ASN A 602 36.15 25.36 -42.14
C ASN A 602 36.11 26.91 -42.20
N THR A 603 37.15 27.59 -41.71
CA THR A 603 37.25 29.05 -41.75
C THR A 603 37.73 29.49 -43.14
N ILE A 604 36.90 30.26 -43.85
CA ILE A 604 37.16 30.71 -45.22
C ILE A 604 37.21 32.22 -45.28
N LEU A 605 38.27 32.77 -45.90
CA LEU A 605 38.38 34.20 -46.21
C LEU A 605 37.99 34.47 -47.67
N LYS A 606 36.91 35.21 -47.90
CA LYS A 606 36.46 35.60 -49.24
C LYS A 606 36.15 37.08 -49.33
N ASN A 607 36.14 37.67 -50.51
CA ASN A 607 35.60 39.03 -50.64
C ASN A 607 34.07 38.97 -50.57
N ALA A 608 33.44 39.91 -49.86
CA ALA A 608 31.99 39.90 -49.63
C ALA A 608 31.18 39.95 -50.95
N ASN A 609 31.70 40.62 -51.98
CA ASN A 609 31.11 40.65 -53.32
C ASN A 609 31.38 39.41 -54.21
N GLY A 610 32.07 38.38 -53.69
CA GLY A 610 32.46 37.19 -54.45
C GLY A 610 33.60 37.39 -55.45
N SER A 611 34.31 38.52 -55.43
CA SER A 611 35.45 38.78 -56.30
C SER A 611 36.70 38.02 -55.85
N ASN A 612 37.40 37.36 -56.77
CA ASN A 612 38.69 36.67 -56.49
C ASN A 612 39.90 37.63 -56.52
N LYS A 613 39.74 38.86 -56.04
CA LYS A 613 40.81 39.87 -56.06
C LYS A 613 41.48 39.93 -54.69
N ASP A 614 42.80 40.00 -54.66
CA ASP A 614 43.56 40.15 -53.41
C ASP A 614 43.51 41.57 -52.83
N TYR A 615 42.68 42.44 -53.42
CA TYR A 615 42.53 43.81 -53.00
C TYR A 615 41.07 44.24 -52.93
N LEU A 616 40.81 45.14 -51.99
CA LEU A 616 39.51 45.72 -51.70
C LEU A 616 39.66 47.25 -51.65
N TYR A 617 38.57 47.96 -51.85
CA TYR A 617 38.55 49.39 -51.63
C TYR A 617 38.02 49.68 -50.22
N MET A 618 38.70 50.58 -49.53
CA MET A 618 38.24 51.11 -48.24
C MET A 618 36.84 51.73 -48.43
N SER A 619 35.90 51.34 -47.59
CA SER A 619 34.51 51.77 -47.62
C SER A 619 33.96 51.92 -46.21
N ASP A 620 32.88 52.68 -46.07
CA ASP A 620 32.06 52.60 -44.87
C ASP A 620 31.15 51.37 -44.98
N LEU A 621 31.32 50.40 -44.07
CA LEU A 621 30.52 49.17 -44.08
C LEU A 621 29.02 49.42 -43.85
N THR A 622 28.64 50.55 -43.25
CA THR A 622 27.22 50.96 -43.14
C THR A 622 26.59 51.25 -44.51
N LEU A 623 27.39 51.62 -45.51
CA LEU A 623 26.92 52.02 -46.85
C LEU A 623 27.08 50.91 -47.88
N SER A 624 28.15 50.11 -47.79
CA SER A 624 28.37 48.98 -48.70
C SER A 624 29.18 47.87 -48.04
N LYS A 625 28.48 46.82 -47.60
CA LYS A 625 29.06 45.58 -47.06
C LYS A 625 29.85 44.77 -48.10
N ASP A 626 29.46 44.88 -49.37
CA ASP A 626 30.05 44.16 -50.50
C ASP A 626 31.52 44.53 -50.77
N MET A 627 31.98 45.65 -50.20
CA MET A 627 33.35 46.15 -50.34
C MET A 627 34.30 45.65 -49.25
N GLY A 628 33.84 44.80 -48.33
CA GLY A 628 34.64 44.17 -47.28
C GLY A 628 35.18 42.78 -47.65
N VAL A 629 36.05 42.26 -46.79
CA VAL A 629 36.43 40.84 -46.76
C VAL A 629 35.54 40.12 -45.74
N ALA A 630 34.95 39.01 -46.13
CA ALA A 630 34.14 38.14 -45.30
C ALA A 630 35.00 36.97 -44.79
N ILE A 631 34.98 36.74 -43.48
CA ILE A 631 35.43 35.51 -42.83
C ILE A 631 34.16 34.72 -42.51
N ASP A 632 34.00 33.54 -43.13
CA ASP A 632 32.91 32.61 -42.83
C ASP A 632 33.49 31.42 -42.07
N THR A 633 32.86 31.01 -40.97
CA THR A 633 33.22 29.78 -40.28
C THR A 633 32.01 29.15 -39.60
N ASP A 634 32.03 27.84 -39.48
CA ASP A 634 31.09 27.07 -38.69
C ASP A 634 31.76 26.75 -37.35
N ILE A 635 31.03 26.93 -36.26
CA ILE A 635 31.47 26.58 -34.90
C ILE A 635 30.68 25.34 -34.48
N ILE A 636 31.38 24.23 -34.31
CA ILE A 636 30.79 22.92 -33.99
C ILE A 636 31.47 22.37 -32.74
N ALA A 637 30.69 22.07 -31.69
CA ALA A 637 31.21 21.42 -30.49
C ALA A 637 31.61 19.96 -30.77
N LYS A 638 32.80 19.57 -30.31
CA LYS A 638 33.40 18.24 -30.56
C LYS A 638 33.71 17.50 -29.27
N GLY A 639 33.44 16.19 -29.30
CA GLY A 639 33.80 15.26 -28.23
C GLY A 639 35.27 14.85 -28.32
N PHE A 640 35.71 14.04 -27.36
CA PHE A 640 37.07 13.56 -27.30
C PHE A 640 37.51 12.77 -28.55
N TYR A 641 36.59 12.03 -29.19
CA TYR A 641 36.87 11.27 -30.41
C TYR A 641 36.50 12.04 -31.70
N GLU A 642 36.43 13.38 -31.63
CA GLU A 642 36.10 14.29 -32.74
C GLU A 642 34.67 14.10 -33.29
N GLU A 643 33.81 13.39 -32.57
CA GLU A 643 32.40 13.30 -32.90
C GLU A 643 31.70 14.64 -32.69
N THR A 644 30.72 14.95 -33.54
CA THR A 644 29.90 16.14 -33.37
C THR A 644 28.94 15.93 -32.20
N LEU A 645 28.99 16.84 -31.23
CA LEU A 645 28.15 16.79 -30.04
C LEU A 645 26.78 17.40 -30.34
N SER A 646 25.76 16.89 -29.67
CA SER A 646 24.42 17.47 -29.61
C SER A 646 24.24 18.25 -28.30
N ASN A 647 23.19 19.08 -28.21
CA ASN A 647 22.80 19.83 -27.00
C ASN A 647 23.73 20.98 -26.55
N PHE A 648 24.72 21.41 -27.33
CA PHE A 648 25.46 22.63 -26.98
C PHE A 648 24.63 23.88 -27.29
N THR A 649 23.53 24.08 -26.57
CA THR A 649 22.57 25.17 -26.80
C THR A 649 22.28 25.92 -25.52
N LYS A 650 21.76 27.15 -25.64
CA LYS A 650 21.53 28.05 -24.49
C LYS A 650 20.72 27.40 -23.36
N ASN A 651 19.74 26.58 -23.72
CA ASN A 651 18.83 25.97 -22.74
C ASN A 651 19.36 24.67 -22.13
N CYS A 652 20.52 24.21 -22.59
CA CYS A 652 21.18 23.00 -22.12
C CYS A 652 22.45 23.35 -21.36
N VAL A 653 23.52 23.68 -22.09
CA VAL A 653 24.87 23.90 -21.52
C VAL A 653 25.70 24.96 -22.25
N ALA A 654 25.17 25.58 -23.31
CA ALA A 654 25.95 26.58 -24.03
C ALA A 654 26.23 27.78 -23.13
N GLN A 655 27.50 28.17 -23.13
CA GLN A 655 27.97 29.39 -22.51
C GLN A 655 28.51 30.35 -23.59
N ASP A 656 28.72 31.60 -23.18
CA ASP A 656 29.32 32.58 -24.06
C ASP A 656 30.75 32.14 -24.42
N VAL A 657 31.11 32.22 -25.71
CA VAL A 657 32.45 31.88 -26.20
C VAL A 657 33.17 33.11 -26.74
N LEU A 658 34.50 33.08 -26.74
CA LEU A 658 35.35 34.20 -27.16
C LEU A 658 36.10 33.85 -28.44
N LEU A 659 35.77 34.55 -29.53
CA LEU A 659 36.39 34.37 -30.82
C LEU A 659 37.39 35.51 -31.09
N SER A 660 38.67 35.20 -31.27
CA SER A 660 39.73 36.19 -31.47
C SER A 660 40.35 36.08 -32.86
N LEU A 661 40.40 37.19 -33.58
CA LEU A 661 41.04 37.26 -34.90
C LEU A 661 42.50 37.67 -34.76
N ASP A 662 43.43 36.83 -35.21
CA ASP A 662 44.85 37.19 -35.29
C ASP A 662 45.24 37.68 -36.69
N TYR A 663 45.87 38.84 -36.75
CA TYR A 663 46.23 39.50 -38.00
C TYR A 663 47.40 40.47 -37.82
N ASN A 664 48.10 40.74 -38.92
CA ASN A 664 49.16 41.74 -38.99
C ASN A 664 48.87 42.75 -40.10
N ALA A 665 48.83 44.04 -39.76
CA ALA A 665 48.62 45.13 -40.72
C ALA A 665 49.91 45.91 -40.99
N SER A 666 50.18 46.21 -42.25
CA SER A 666 51.30 47.04 -42.70
C SER A 666 50.86 48.04 -43.77
N PHE A 667 51.56 49.16 -43.91
CA PHE A 667 51.24 50.19 -44.91
C PHE A 667 52.09 50.00 -46.16
N LYS A 668 51.49 50.19 -47.34
CA LYS A 668 52.19 50.21 -48.64
C LYS A 668 52.26 51.64 -49.16
N ASN A 669 53.39 52.05 -49.76
CA ASN A 669 53.45 53.36 -50.41
C ASN A 669 52.69 53.35 -51.75
N ILE A 670 52.26 54.54 -52.18
CA ILE A 670 51.54 54.77 -53.45
C ILE A 670 52.37 54.34 -54.67
N ASP A 671 53.70 54.29 -54.57
CA ASP A 671 54.63 53.89 -55.62
C ASP A 671 55.02 52.40 -55.59
N GLY A 672 54.47 51.62 -54.66
CA GLY A 672 54.75 50.19 -54.53
C GLY A 672 56.08 49.84 -53.83
N SER A 673 56.84 50.83 -53.35
CA SER A 673 58.06 50.61 -52.57
C SER A 673 57.76 50.36 -51.07
N ASN A 674 58.65 49.63 -50.38
CA ASN A 674 58.54 49.36 -48.93
C ASN A 674 59.18 50.46 -48.04
N GLU A 675 59.73 51.53 -48.62
CA GLU A 675 60.38 52.62 -47.85
C GLU A 675 59.42 53.77 -47.55
N ILE A 676 59.13 54.03 -46.28
CA ILE A 676 58.15 55.04 -45.82
C ILE A 676 58.60 56.46 -46.22
N LYS A 677 58.00 57.04 -47.27
CA LYS A 677 58.12 58.47 -47.57
C LYS A 677 56.94 59.22 -46.93
N SER A 678 57.26 59.99 -45.89
CA SER A 678 56.40 60.84 -45.07
C SER A 678 55.11 61.35 -45.75
N ILE A 679 53.99 60.67 -45.45
CA ILE A 679 52.63 61.23 -45.46
C ILE A 679 51.96 60.71 -44.17
N LYS A 680 51.32 61.60 -43.41
CA LYS A 680 50.91 61.41 -42.00
C LYS A 680 50.24 60.05 -41.74
N LYS A 681 50.71 59.33 -40.71
CA LYS A 681 49.99 58.21 -40.08
C LYS A 681 48.69 58.74 -39.50
N HIS A 682 47.61 58.68 -40.26
CA HIS A 682 46.27 58.90 -39.74
C HIS A 682 45.71 57.57 -39.23
N ASN A 683 45.11 57.59 -38.03
CA ASN A 683 44.49 56.41 -37.42
C ASN A 683 43.21 56.05 -38.19
N VAL A 684 43.36 55.28 -39.26
CA VAL A 684 42.22 54.65 -39.93
C VAL A 684 41.59 53.66 -38.96
N LYS A 685 40.29 53.79 -38.72
CA LYS A 685 39.56 52.87 -37.84
C LYS A 685 39.10 51.66 -38.66
N PRO A 686 39.46 50.43 -38.30
CA PRO A 686 38.81 49.26 -38.85
C PRO A 686 37.33 49.24 -38.48
N GLN A 687 36.52 48.64 -39.34
CA GLN A 687 35.09 48.44 -39.17
C GLN A 687 34.78 46.95 -39.36
N GLN A 688 33.80 46.45 -38.62
CA GLN A 688 33.30 45.09 -38.80
C GLN A 688 31.78 45.00 -38.69
N ILE A 689 31.21 44.07 -39.45
CA ILE A 689 29.83 43.60 -39.33
C ILE A 689 29.91 42.12 -38.98
N ILE A 690 29.10 41.68 -38.02
CA ILE A 690 29.03 40.28 -37.61
C ILE A 690 27.60 39.81 -37.81
N ASN A 691 27.44 38.72 -38.55
CA ASN A 691 26.17 38.04 -38.76
C ASN A 691 26.28 36.62 -38.19
N PHE A 692 25.21 36.14 -37.57
CA PHE A 692 25.12 34.82 -36.96
C PHE A 692 23.98 34.05 -37.62
N ASN A 693 24.18 32.77 -37.95
CA ASN A 693 23.14 31.85 -38.47
C ASN A 693 22.29 32.45 -39.62
N ASP A 694 22.94 33.06 -40.61
CA ASP A 694 22.29 33.75 -41.73
C ASP A 694 21.35 34.93 -41.36
N ASP A 695 21.33 35.39 -40.09
CA ASP A 695 20.58 36.59 -39.70
C ASP A 695 21.17 37.84 -40.37
N THR A 696 20.28 38.65 -40.94
CA THR A 696 20.63 39.89 -41.64
C THR A 696 20.51 41.13 -40.75
N ASN A 697 20.18 40.98 -39.47
CA ASN A 697 20.17 42.06 -38.47
C ASN A 697 21.60 42.54 -38.19
N THR A 698 22.08 43.45 -39.04
CA THR A 698 23.43 44.00 -38.99
C THR A 698 23.59 45.01 -37.85
N ASN A 699 24.43 44.69 -36.87
CA ASN A 699 25.04 45.71 -36.02
C ASN A 699 26.43 46.03 -36.57
N VAL A 700 26.60 47.23 -37.12
CA VAL A 700 27.95 47.75 -37.41
C VAL A 700 28.60 48.08 -36.07
N LEU A 701 29.52 47.23 -35.63
CA LEU A 701 30.27 47.43 -34.40
C LEU A 701 31.60 48.13 -34.71
N GLY A 702 32.11 48.88 -33.75
CA GLY A 702 33.53 49.26 -33.77
C GLY A 702 34.39 47.99 -33.82
N PHE A 703 35.54 48.03 -34.49
CA PHE A 703 36.42 46.87 -34.57
C PHE A 703 36.77 46.34 -33.19
N ASN A 704 36.55 45.04 -32.99
CA ASN A 704 36.93 44.35 -31.78
C ASN A 704 37.74 43.11 -32.17
N LYS A 705 38.98 43.00 -31.66
CA LYS A 705 39.86 41.87 -31.95
C LYS A 705 39.27 40.56 -31.40
N THR A 706 38.55 40.66 -30.28
CA THR A 706 37.89 39.54 -29.62
C THR A 706 36.38 39.77 -29.61
N ILE A 707 35.63 38.83 -30.17
CA ILE A 707 34.18 38.84 -30.28
C ILE A 707 33.64 37.89 -29.22
N SER A 708 32.83 38.40 -28.30
CA SER A 708 32.03 37.56 -27.41
C SER A 708 30.77 37.13 -28.16
N ILE A 709 30.63 35.82 -28.33
CA ILE A 709 29.47 35.19 -28.93
C ILE A 709 28.60 34.73 -27.78
N SER A 710 27.38 35.26 -27.68
CA SER A 710 26.48 34.88 -26.60
C SER A 710 25.90 33.49 -26.85
N SER A 711 25.66 32.74 -25.77
CA SER A 711 25.09 31.39 -25.83
C SER A 711 23.76 31.30 -26.59
N ASP A 712 23.01 32.41 -26.69
CA ASP A 712 21.76 32.50 -27.45
C ASP A 712 21.90 32.30 -28.97
N LYS A 713 23.14 32.29 -29.49
CA LYS A 713 23.43 32.02 -30.90
C LYS A 713 23.58 30.54 -31.23
N PHE A 714 23.71 29.68 -30.22
CA PHE A 714 23.74 28.23 -30.41
C PHE A 714 22.31 27.68 -30.27
N LEU A 715 21.69 27.43 -31.42
CA LEU A 715 20.27 27.10 -31.52
C LEU A 715 20.03 25.58 -31.50
N ASP A 716 18.89 25.18 -30.95
CA ASP A 716 18.43 23.79 -30.89
C ASP A 716 18.32 23.18 -32.29
N GLU A 717 17.67 23.88 -33.23
CA GLU A 717 17.49 23.43 -34.63
C GLU A 717 18.77 23.05 -35.38
N ASN A 718 19.94 23.52 -34.92
CA ASN A 718 21.26 23.22 -35.51
C ASN A 718 22.12 22.30 -34.63
N ASN A 719 21.53 21.60 -33.66
CA ASN A 719 22.25 20.79 -32.67
C ASN A 719 23.30 21.56 -31.87
N GLY A 720 23.13 22.87 -31.70
CA GLY A 720 24.14 23.72 -31.06
C GLY A 720 25.34 24.04 -31.95
N SER A 721 25.28 23.73 -33.24
CA SER A 721 26.20 24.30 -34.23
C SER A 721 25.75 25.71 -34.62
N MET A 722 26.70 26.58 -34.97
CA MET A 722 26.39 27.92 -35.46
C MET A 722 27.30 28.33 -36.61
N ASN A 723 26.78 29.14 -37.53
CA ASN A 723 27.59 29.80 -38.54
C ASN A 723 27.82 31.26 -38.13
N ILE A 724 29.03 31.76 -38.34
CA ILE A 724 29.37 33.17 -38.16
C ILE A 724 30.02 33.73 -39.42
N ASN A 725 29.52 34.88 -39.86
CA ASN A 725 30.07 35.67 -40.95
C ASN A 725 30.57 37.03 -40.42
N ILE A 726 31.87 37.26 -40.48
CA ILE A 726 32.51 38.52 -40.07
C ILE A 726 32.96 39.27 -41.32
N VAL A 727 32.31 40.39 -41.63
CA VAL A 727 32.72 41.28 -42.73
C VAL A 727 33.61 42.39 -42.19
N TYR A 728 34.85 42.44 -42.65
CA TYR A 728 35.87 43.39 -42.24
C TYR A 728 36.24 44.38 -43.37
N ASN A 729 36.39 45.65 -43.03
CA ASN A 729 36.96 46.66 -43.92
C ASN A 729 37.63 47.78 -43.11
N MET A 730 38.38 48.63 -43.80
CA MET A 730 38.99 49.83 -43.24
C MET A 730 38.12 51.05 -43.55
N GLN A 731 37.76 51.83 -42.52
CA GLN A 731 36.92 53.02 -42.68
C GLN A 731 37.54 53.99 -43.70
N LYS A 732 36.73 54.44 -44.66
CA LYS A 732 37.17 55.42 -45.65
C LYS A 732 37.23 56.83 -45.06
N LEU A 733 38.41 57.46 -45.12
CA LEU A 733 38.60 58.88 -44.79
C LEU A 733 38.49 59.73 -46.05
N PHE A 734 37.33 60.35 -46.30
CA PHE A 734 37.06 61.07 -47.56
C PHE A 734 37.90 62.33 -47.77
N ASN A 735 38.35 62.96 -46.69
CA ASN A 735 39.02 64.26 -46.74
C ASN A 735 40.54 64.17 -46.55
N GLU A 736 41.09 62.96 -46.42
CA GLU A 736 42.51 62.75 -46.11
C GLU A 736 43.14 61.69 -47.03
N PRO A 737 44.34 61.94 -47.58
CA PRO A 737 45.06 60.93 -48.35
C PRO A 737 45.54 59.80 -47.44
N THR A 738 45.08 58.57 -47.73
CA THR A 738 45.42 57.36 -46.97
C THR A 738 46.20 56.38 -47.85
N ASN A 739 47.31 55.85 -47.34
CA ASN A 739 48.09 54.81 -48.01
C ASN A 739 47.33 53.47 -48.03
N PRO A 740 47.51 52.61 -49.06
CA PRO A 740 46.98 51.26 -49.02
C PRO A 740 47.48 50.49 -47.79
N ILE A 741 46.59 49.71 -47.19
CA ILE A 741 46.86 48.92 -45.98
C ILE A 741 46.82 47.46 -46.37
N LYS A 742 47.94 46.76 -46.19
CA LYS A 742 48.06 45.32 -46.39
C LYS A 742 47.78 44.63 -45.06
N VAL A 743 46.80 43.75 -45.02
CA VAL A 743 46.43 42.98 -43.83
C VAL A 743 46.64 41.51 -44.12
N ASN A 744 47.44 40.86 -43.30
CA ASN A 744 47.65 39.42 -43.31
C ASN A 744 46.79 38.80 -42.20
N PHE A 745 45.74 38.07 -42.57
CA PHE A 745 44.86 37.34 -41.65
C PHE A 745 45.48 35.98 -41.36
N LEU A 746 45.83 35.71 -40.11
CA LEU A 746 46.60 34.53 -39.71
C LEU A 746 45.68 33.40 -39.29
N SER A 747 44.91 33.60 -38.22
CA SER A 747 43.98 32.60 -37.69
C SER A 747 42.79 33.26 -37.01
N LEU A 748 41.78 32.43 -36.80
CA LEU A 748 40.64 32.70 -35.95
C LEU A 748 40.68 31.68 -34.81
N ASP A 749 40.81 32.16 -33.57
CA ASP A 749 40.99 31.31 -32.40
C ASP A 749 39.77 31.42 -31.48
N LEU A 750 39.14 30.30 -31.16
CA LEU A 750 38.03 30.22 -30.21
C LEU A 750 38.56 29.77 -28.85
N ASN A 751 38.27 30.58 -27.84
CA ASN A 751 38.55 30.30 -26.44
C ASN A 751 37.24 30.34 -25.66
N THR A 752 37.21 29.63 -24.54
CA THR A 752 36.07 29.56 -23.63
C THR A 752 36.47 30.02 -22.24
N SER A 753 35.47 30.23 -21.39
CA SER A 753 35.65 30.50 -19.97
C SER A 753 34.52 29.85 -19.19
N ASN A 754 34.84 29.12 -18.14
CA ASN A 754 33.90 28.37 -17.29
C ASN A 754 33.29 27.12 -17.97
N LEU A 755 33.94 26.59 -18.99
CA LEU A 755 33.57 25.33 -19.66
C LEU A 755 34.58 24.22 -19.39
N GLU A 756 35.41 24.37 -18.35
CA GLU A 756 36.41 23.38 -17.97
C GLU A 756 35.79 22.05 -17.58
N ALA A 757 36.42 20.96 -18.04
CA ALA A 757 36.02 19.61 -17.72
C ALA A 757 37.24 18.75 -17.39
N LYS A 758 37.02 17.74 -16.54
CA LYS A 758 38.09 16.85 -16.07
C LYS A 758 38.39 15.75 -17.07
N ILE A 759 39.66 15.59 -17.41
CA ILE A 759 40.16 14.52 -18.28
C ILE A 759 41.64 14.28 -17.96
N GLU A 760 42.03 13.01 -17.85
CA GLU A 760 43.39 12.56 -17.54
C GLU A 760 43.98 13.16 -16.25
N GLY A 761 43.13 13.56 -15.29
CA GLY A 761 43.54 14.20 -14.03
C GLY A 761 43.76 15.70 -14.09
N GLU A 762 43.46 16.34 -15.22
CA GLU A 762 43.57 17.78 -15.41
C GLU A 762 42.21 18.38 -15.76
N GLU A 763 42.04 19.68 -15.50
CA GLU A 763 40.91 20.46 -16.00
C GLU A 763 41.31 21.13 -17.31
N LYS A 764 40.58 20.85 -18.38
CA LYS A 764 40.83 21.39 -19.72
C LYS A 764 39.65 22.23 -20.19
N GLU A 765 39.93 23.44 -20.67
CA GLU A 765 38.96 24.31 -21.34
C GLU A 765 38.91 23.97 -22.84
N PRO A 766 37.71 23.83 -23.44
CA PRO A 766 37.61 23.55 -24.87
C PRO A 766 38.05 24.75 -25.70
N ILE A 767 38.90 24.49 -26.70
CA ILE A 767 39.43 25.49 -27.64
C ILE A 767 39.17 25.09 -29.08
N GLY A 768 39.23 26.07 -29.99
CA GLY A 768 39.15 25.84 -31.42
C GLY A 768 40.12 26.74 -32.19
N LYS A 769 40.64 26.25 -33.32
CA LYS A 769 41.54 27.04 -34.18
C LYS A 769 41.22 26.86 -35.66
N GLY A 770 40.96 27.98 -36.34
CA GLY A 770 40.76 28.07 -37.78
C GLY A 770 41.92 28.81 -38.43
N ASP A 771 42.77 28.10 -39.16
CA ASP A 771 43.89 28.72 -39.88
C ASP A 771 43.38 29.42 -41.16
N ILE A 772 43.74 30.70 -41.34
CA ILE A 772 43.37 31.50 -42.52
C ILE A 772 44.58 31.67 -43.43
N ASN A 773 45.67 32.26 -42.91
CA ASN A 773 46.92 32.52 -43.61
C ASN A 773 46.79 33.17 -45.00
N GLU A 774 45.89 34.16 -45.10
CA GLU A 774 45.59 34.87 -46.34
C GLU A 774 45.76 36.38 -46.21
N GLU A 775 46.16 37.02 -47.31
CA GLU A 775 46.43 38.45 -47.35
C GLU A 775 45.38 39.20 -48.18
N ARG A 776 45.03 40.42 -47.72
CA ARG A 776 44.24 41.38 -48.51
C ARG A 776 44.85 42.79 -48.43
N THR A 777 44.83 43.50 -49.55
CA THR A 777 45.26 44.91 -49.62
C THR A 777 44.06 45.85 -49.75
N PHE A 778 43.86 46.72 -48.77
CA PHE A 778 42.82 47.75 -48.75
C PHE A 778 43.33 49.04 -49.39
N TYR A 779 42.74 49.44 -50.52
CA TYR A 779 43.10 50.66 -51.25
C TYR A 779 42.13 51.79 -50.95
N TYR A 780 42.68 53.00 -50.82
CA TYR A 780 41.88 54.21 -50.87
C TYR A 780 41.46 54.52 -52.31
N ALA A 781 40.18 54.41 -52.64
CA ALA A 781 39.66 54.90 -53.92
C ALA A 781 39.58 56.43 -53.88
N LYS A 782 40.50 57.10 -54.59
CA LYS A 782 40.43 58.54 -54.81
C LYS A 782 39.24 58.84 -55.74
N VAL A 783 38.11 59.29 -55.18
CA VAL A 783 37.01 59.89 -55.96
C VAL A 783 37.33 61.36 -56.19
N ALA A 784 38.45 61.62 -56.83
CA ALA A 784 38.73 62.93 -57.40
C ALA A 784 39.46 62.65 -58.71
N SER A 785 38.72 62.80 -59.81
CA SER A 785 39.29 62.91 -61.14
C SER A 785 40.30 64.06 -61.12
N SER A 786 41.59 63.77 -60.91
CA SER A 786 42.60 64.69 -61.41
C SER A 786 42.49 64.61 -62.93
N LEU A 787 41.86 65.63 -63.51
CA LEU A 787 41.52 65.75 -64.92
C LEU A 787 42.69 65.60 -65.90
N GLU A 788 43.94 65.46 -65.43
CA GLU A 788 45.11 65.50 -66.30
C GLU A 788 45.53 64.16 -66.92
N HIS A 789 45.05 62.99 -66.48
CA HIS A 789 45.68 61.72 -66.89
C HIS A 789 44.75 60.57 -67.33
N TYR A 790 43.45 60.76 -67.56
CA TYR A 790 42.60 59.71 -68.14
C TYR A 790 41.66 60.26 -69.24
N PRO A 791 41.47 59.54 -70.37
CA PRO A 791 40.56 59.95 -71.42
C PRO A 791 39.10 59.91 -70.93
N PRO A 792 38.25 60.86 -71.38
CA PRO A 792 36.88 60.97 -70.93
C PRO A 792 36.08 59.70 -71.26
N THR A 793 35.47 59.09 -70.25
CA THR A 793 34.46 58.05 -70.45
C THR A 793 33.08 58.72 -70.53
N ASN A 794 32.38 58.51 -71.65
CA ASN A 794 31.00 58.98 -71.86
C ASN A 794 29.99 58.16 -71.04
N LYS A 795 30.14 58.15 -69.71
CA LYS A 795 29.06 57.74 -68.81
C LYS A 795 28.98 58.75 -67.68
N THR A 796 27.90 59.51 -67.71
CA THR A 796 27.42 60.37 -66.63
C THR A 796 27.48 59.62 -65.31
N SER A 797 28.23 60.17 -64.36
CA SER A 797 28.26 59.79 -62.97
C SER A 797 26.84 59.84 -62.39
N ILE A 798 26.37 58.73 -61.85
CA ILE A 798 25.26 58.77 -60.90
C ILE A 798 25.89 59.15 -59.57
N ASN A 799 25.51 60.31 -59.06
CA ASN A 799 25.71 60.69 -57.67
C ASN A 799 25.10 59.62 -56.75
N THR A 800 25.92 59.05 -55.87
CA THR A 800 25.57 58.70 -54.49
C THR A 800 26.81 58.85 -53.65
#